data_AF-W7XAB4-F1
#
_entry.id   AF-W7XAB4-F1
#
_cell.length_a   1.000
_cell.length_b   1.000
_cell.length_c   1.000
_cell.angle_alpha   90.00
_cell.angle_beta   90.00
_cell.angle_gamma   90.00
#
_symmetry.space_group_name_H-M   'P 1'
#
loop_
_entity.id
_entity.type
_entity.pdbx_description
1 polymer ?
#
loop_
_entity_poly.entity_id
_entity_poly.type
_entity_poly.pdbx_seq_one_letter_code
_entity_poly.pdbx_strand_id
1 'polypeptide(L)'
;MKRNQQLALLTFGGSAIAAATFYYFYKRGQNIQDRYLSTLKSFSWYVFTCDQFQLINMSQNFDQLIELATYDESDSQCTLAEKLQFKKEEFEYEGTCKKGFRQGLSFYECLDCSLIRREIQKTKKSIEEDKFYLALCEECFQTPQHKGHRYKKIEGRYRIQFQCHCGQSNIMDQNCFCNKHRGFEKSKGFFEKEYLTNTKLWKGIEVFFLDMFHLLFDNMVDLIKMKEERRVLFEYQLQSNNLLKENKKKCITIEQQKHGAERINFILRLILNKFNELIKINPVLIHFIPIIFQKTLTKPIALQFKKLEKTIPDTCKWARIFKEQKEINNELTIYEYLLLSYELVDDQNDKIVAEILRAALKVNNTFYLILCEKFMKMFAFSCRIQNAIVKNGNFNVGFLPSLSYLVIDYIPFQSTFDHLIETLGDDILGPLSYLNAYLSKGSSSNIDFDELSFILLNISFEMLRFVNQLKVLLLKYPEQIISNLYKICFALFTNNSISIKQELSQNLRQNIEQKLVKIFVLNQYKDIEKIMIFTFVNICEGLLLINNEELIQKVLPLFVHYFYLGVNNSQLFLNNLAKQEIEFCSFSATIISHLPLLVALSERKMFSESVVKNFFAKNFKFKSEQDRKNFFKSLHLIASKFIIMNSEPGILSQAEEWLLILNDNIKNQAVQQLVSNQKYFLYFPYYRIYDFFTLTHSLILLADDQPYISTPESLISRYLQGWDKQLKQNKDLTQYIKNYDLLINLCQNLIDSTTFFNVFSKCHDLYFPELSQNGENQKIFQQNINEIIITCINQQIDKKIYIKDVEEISKTILNQTNLIESSIQQVCTFEDQSQNIQSQYLKIQNGYKQKFYFRHLLRGKQWLEDLCIMASELNSQNYSILGSDFKLQNLFPYQREIYKKLILNEEFISQIVTINLNPKIQPQFFSAINHIILLAIQLIQSKSEFEIFSEEEITKIEKIESILKNEQLKEKYININNMLIPQQKMNYLMIVNKMISEYLNQKE
;
A
#
# COMPACT_ATOMS: atom_id res chain seq x y z
N MET A 1 40.64 -30.24 32.99
CA MET A 1 40.63 -31.68 33.34
C MET A 1 41.77 -32.39 32.64
N LYS A 2 42.44 -33.36 33.30
CA LYS A 2 43.45 -34.20 32.65
C LYS A 2 42.77 -35.22 31.72
N ARG A 3 43.40 -35.57 30.58
CA ARG A 3 42.86 -36.46 29.53
C ARG A 3 42.32 -37.79 30.07
N ASN A 4 42.95 -38.35 31.10
CA ASN A 4 42.53 -39.61 31.73
C ASN A 4 41.25 -39.47 32.57
N GLN A 5 40.97 -38.28 33.13
CA GLN A 5 39.72 -38.00 33.84
C GLN A 5 38.56 -37.78 32.86
N GLN A 6 38.81 -37.18 31.69
CA GLN A 6 37.83 -37.08 30.61
C GLN A 6 37.51 -38.47 30.04
N LEU A 7 38.52 -39.32 29.83
CA LEU A 7 38.32 -40.70 29.40
C LEU A 7 37.51 -41.49 30.43
N ALA A 8 37.85 -41.38 31.72
CA ALA A 8 37.10 -42.05 32.78
C ALA A 8 35.64 -41.57 32.84
N LEU A 9 35.37 -40.26 32.76
CA LEU A 9 33.99 -39.72 32.71
C LEU A 9 33.22 -40.13 31.46
N LEU A 10 33.88 -40.20 30.29
CA LEU A 10 33.30 -40.71 29.05
C LEU A 10 33.00 -42.22 29.15
N THR A 11 33.86 -42.98 29.84
CA THR A 11 33.70 -44.42 30.00
C THR A 11 32.60 -44.72 31.01
N PHE A 12 32.64 -44.12 32.21
CA PHE A 12 31.59 -44.32 33.23
C PHE A 12 30.25 -43.70 32.82
N GLY A 13 30.24 -42.53 32.17
CA GLY A 13 29.02 -41.91 31.63
C GLY A 13 28.45 -42.69 30.45
N GLY A 14 29.31 -43.17 29.53
CA GLY A 14 28.90 -44.02 28.41
C GLY A 14 28.37 -45.38 28.88
N SER A 15 29.00 -45.99 29.89
CA SER A 15 28.52 -47.23 30.51
C SER A 15 27.21 -47.04 31.28
N ALA A 16 27.03 -45.91 31.97
CA ALA A 16 25.78 -45.60 32.66
C ALA A 16 24.63 -45.37 31.68
N ILE A 17 24.88 -44.68 30.56
CA ILE A 17 23.85 -44.49 29.52
C ILE A 17 23.58 -45.81 28.79
N ALA A 18 24.59 -46.62 28.49
CA ALA A 18 24.39 -47.95 27.91
C ALA A 18 23.60 -48.88 28.85
N ALA A 19 23.89 -48.84 30.15
CA ALA A 19 23.16 -49.59 31.17
C ALA A 19 21.73 -49.07 31.35
N ALA A 20 21.51 -47.76 31.36
CA ALA A 20 20.18 -47.15 31.41
C ALA A 20 19.36 -47.48 30.14
N THR A 21 20.00 -47.46 28.97
CA THR A 21 19.40 -47.81 27.67
C THR A 21 19.07 -49.31 27.62
N PHE A 22 19.98 -50.17 28.10
CA PHE A 22 19.75 -51.60 28.22
C PHE A 22 18.60 -51.90 29.19
N TYR A 23 18.61 -51.29 30.38
CA TYR A 23 17.55 -51.44 31.38
C TYR A 23 16.20 -50.95 30.85
N TYR A 24 16.20 -49.81 30.15
CA TYR A 24 15.04 -49.23 29.48
C TYR A 24 14.42 -50.16 28.43
N PHE A 25 15.22 -50.83 27.59
CA PHE A 25 14.71 -51.78 26.58
C PHE A 25 14.37 -53.15 27.18
N TYR A 26 15.10 -53.59 28.20
CA TYR A 26 14.85 -54.83 28.93
C TYR A 26 13.49 -54.80 29.65
N LYS A 27 13.14 -53.69 30.31
CA LYS A 27 11.82 -53.54 30.97
C LYS A 27 10.64 -53.53 29.99
N ARG A 28 10.90 -53.43 28.68
CA ARG A 28 9.89 -53.25 27.61
C ARG A 28 9.68 -54.48 26.72
N GLY A 29 10.29 -55.63 27.04
CA GLY A 29 9.96 -56.92 26.43
C GLY A 29 10.15 -57.02 24.90
N GLN A 30 11.00 -56.18 24.30
CA GLN A 30 11.27 -56.20 22.86
C GLN A 30 12.54 -57.00 22.55
N ASN A 31 12.59 -57.67 21.39
CA ASN A 31 13.66 -58.61 21.04
C ASN A 31 15.04 -57.92 21.02
N ILE A 32 15.87 -58.27 22.01
CA ILE A 32 16.95 -57.43 22.53
C ILE A 32 18.17 -57.38 21.60
N GLN A 33 18.47 -58.45 20.87
CA GLN A 33 19.78 -58.59 20.21
C GLN A 33 19.94 -57.73 18.95
N ASP A 34 18.96 -57.72 18.04
CA ASP A 34 19.13 -57.05 16.72
C ASP A 34 19.11 -55.53 16.82
N ARG A 35 18.25 -54.97 17.70
CA ARG A 35 18.19 -53.52 17.94
C ARG A 35 19.34 -53.03 18.80
N TYR A 36 19.81 -53.82 19.77
CA TYR A 36 20.99 -53.47 20.56
C TYR A 36 22.25 -53.42 19.70
N LEU A 37 22.43 -54.36 18.76
CA LEU A 37 23.52 -54.38 17.79
C LEU A 37 23.42 -53.25 16.75
N SER A 38 22.22 -52.95 16.26
CA SER A 38 21.98 -51.79 15.38
C SER A 38 22.29 -50.47 16.08
N THR A 39 21.81 -50.31 17.32
CA THR A 39 22.03 -49.10 18.12
C THR A 39 23.49 -48.96 18.54
N LEU A 40 24.19 -50.06 18.88
CA LEU A 40 25.63 -50.09 19.13
C LEU A 40 26.47 -49.74 17.90
N LYS A 41 26.07 -50.23 16.71
CA LYS A 41 26.71 -49.83 15.44
C LYS A 41 26.48 -48.34 15.12
N SER A 42 25.33 -47.79 15.47
CA SER A 42 25.06 -46.35 15.39
C SER A 42 25.84 -45.56 16.45
N PHE A 43 26.03 -46.12 17.66
CA PHE A 43 26.83 -45.55 18.76
C PHE A 43 28.33 -45.57 18.46
N SER A 44 28.85 -46.54 17.70
CA SER A 44 30.28 -46.68 17.47
C SER A 44 30.86 -45.64 16.49
N TRP A 45 30.01 -44.90 15.77
CA TRP A 45 30.44 -43.90 14.77
C TRP A 45 30.35 -42.45 15.25
N TYR A 46 29.57 -42.15 16.30
CA TYR A 46 29.40 -40.78 16.81
C TYR A 46 29.37 -40.78 18.34
N VAL A 47 30.44 -40.29 18.96
CA VAL A 47 30.51 -40.13 20.42
C VAL A 47 29.47 -39.10 20.87
N PHE A 48 28.56 -39.55 21.75
CA PHE A 48 27.62 -38.83 22.61
C PHE A 48 27.51 -37.30 22.44
N THR A 49 26.36 -36.87 21.92
CA THR A 49 25.69 -35.66 22.43
C THR A 49 24.31 -36.08 22.94
N CYS A 50 23.89 -35.59 24.12
CA CYS A 50 22.57 -35.85 24.70
C CYS A 50 21.44 -35.55 23.70
N ASP A 51 21.71 -34.59 22.83
CA ASP A 51 20.86 -34.15 21.72
C ASP A 51 20.50 -35.27 20.73
N GLN A 52 21.42 -36.16 20.35
CA GLN A 52 21.11 -37.24 19.41
C GLN A 52 20.15 -38.27 20.03
N PHE A 53 20.30 -38.55 21.33
CA PHE A 53 19.38 -39.43 22.06
C PHE A 53 17.99 -38.78 22.21
N GLN A 54 17.93 -37.49 22.52
CA GLN A 54 16.68 -36.72 22.56
C GLN A 54 15.99 -36.67 21.17
N LEU A 55 16.76 -36.52 20.08
CA LEU A 55 16.25 -36.53 18.71
C LEU A 55 15.72 -37.91 18.28
N ILE A 56 16.42 -39.00 18.63
CA ILE A 56 15.95 -40.37 18.37
C ILE A 56 14.64 -40.64 19.10
N ASN A 57 14.52 -40.18 20.35
CA ASN A 57 13.27 -40.30 21.10
C ASN A 57 12.13 -39.56 20.41
N MET A 58 12.33 -38.36 19.87
CA MET A 58 11.28 -37.63 19.13
C MET A 58 10.74 -38.33 17.87
N SER A 59 11.46 -39.31 17.31
CA SER A 59 10.94 -40.14 16.21
C SER A 59 9.89 -41.18 16.63
N GLN A 60 9.72 -41.41 17.94
CA GLN A 60 8.67 -42.28 18.50
C GLN A 60 7.31 -41.56 18.49
N ASN A 61 6.21 -42.32 18.49
CA ASN A 61 4.86 -41.73 18.60
C ASN A 61 4.72 -40.96 19.92
N PHE A 62 4.00 -39.83 19.92
CA PHE A 62 3.87 -38.93 21.07
C PHE A 62 3.44 -39.66 22.36
N ASP A 63 2.54 -40.64 22.24
CA ASP A 63 2.06 -41.45 23.36
C ASP A 63 3.19 -42.21 24.06
N GLN A 64 4.14 -42.77 23.30
CA GLN A 64 5.28 -43.52 23.83
C GLN A 64 6.31 -42.61 24.53
N LEU A 65 6.42 -41.36 24.09
CA LEU A 65 7.38 -40.38 24.61
C LEU A 65 6.95 -39.76 25.93
N ILE A 66 5.66 -39.51 26.10
CA ILE A 66 5.13 -38.99 27.36
C ILE A 66 4.89 -40.11 28.35
N GLU A 67 4.50 -41.32 27.94
CA GLU A 67 4.48 -42.48 28.83
C GLU A 67 5.84 -42.71 29.52
N LEU A 68 6.94 -42.32 28.86
CA LEU A 68 8.28 -42.27 29.44
C LEU A 68 8.54 -41.09 30.37
N ALA A 69 8.03 -39.91 30.02
CA ALA A 69 8.23 -38.68 30.79
C ALA A 69 7.31 -38.59 32.02
N THR A 70 6.17 -39.28 32.01
CA THR A 70 5.10 -39.21 33.03
C THR A 70 4.81 -40.56 33.68
N TYR A 71 5.66 -41.57 33.48
CA TYR A 71 5.46 -42.94 33.98
C TYR A 71 4.94 -42.93 35.43
N ASP A 72 3.72 -43.44 35.62
CA ASP A 72 3.06 -43.54 36.92
C ASP A 72 2.82 -45.01 37.24
N GLU A 73 3.51 -45.53 38.25
CA GLU A 73 3.42 -46.94 38.66
C GLU A 73 2.02 -47.34 39.13
N SER A 74 1.15 -46.38 39.46
CA SER A 74 -0.20 -46.61 39.98
C SER A 74 -1.27 -46.88 38.92
N ASP A 75 -1.00 -46.63 37.63
CA ASP A 75 -2.01 -46.77 36.57
C ASP A 75 -1.39 -47.22 35.23
N SER A 76 -0.93 -48.47 35.23
CA SER A 76 -0.19 -49.13 34.14
C SER A 76 -1.07 -49.71 33.02
N GLN A 77 -2.40 -49.55 33.09
CA GLN A 77 -3.34 -50.22 32.18
C GLN A 77 -3.90 -49.34 31.05
N CYS A 78 -3.84 -48.01 31.18
CA CYS A 78 -4.31 -47.09 30.13
C CYS A 78 -3.14 -46.42 29.38
N THR A 79 -3.19 -46.46 28.05
CA THR A 79 -2.27 -45.72 27.17
C THR A 79 -2.49 -44.21 27.29
N LEU A 80 -1.48 -43.39 26.95
CA LEU A 80 -1.63 -41.93 26.99
C LEU A 80 -2.77 -41.44 26.09
N ALA A 81 -2.92 -42.00 24.89
CA ALA A 81 -4.04 -41.69 24.01
C ALA A 81 -5.39 -41.96 24.68
N GLU A 82 -5.52 -43.02 25.48
CA GLU A 82 -6.73 -43.32 26.26
C GLU A 82 -6.91 -42.37 27.46
N LYS A 83 -5.81 -41.92 28.08
CA LYS A 83 -5.84 -40.90 29.16
C LYS A 83 -6.18 -39.49 28.63
N LEU A 84 -5.80 -39.19 27.38
CA LEU A 84 -6.05 -37.92 26.69
C LEU A 84 -7.33 -37.92 25.84
N GLN A 85 -7.88 -39.10 25.51
CA GLN A 85 -9.22 -39.25 24.94
C GLN A 85 -10.25 -39.07 26.05
N PHE A 86 -10.89 -37.91 26.08
CA PHE A 86 -11.98 -37.67 27.01
C PHE A 86 -13.10 -38.70 26.82
N LYS A 87 -13.70 -39.17 27.91
CA LYS A 87 -14.82 -40.13 27.86
C LYS A 87 -15.91 -39.58 26.92
N LYS A 88 -16.20 -40.33 25.85
CA LYS A 88 -17.06 -39.91 24.72
C LYS A 88 -18.46 -39.41 25.14
N GLU A 89 -18.97 -39.89 26.27
CA GLU A 89 -20.32 -39.64 26.77
C GLU A 89 -20.57 -38.17 27.17
N GLU A 90 -19.53 -37.36 27.44
CA GLU A 90 -19.67 -35.91 27.73
C GLU A 90 -19.49 -35.01 26.48
N PHE A 91 -18.98 -35.57 25.38
CA PHE A 91 -18.65 -34.84 24.14
C PHE A 91 -19.69 -35.01 23.02
N GLU A 92 -20.64 -35.93 23.19
CA GLU A 92 -21.71 -36.14 22.22
C GLU A 92 -22.73 -34.99 22.28
N TYR A 93 -22.62 -34.10 21.28
CA TYR A 93 -23.63 -33.20 20.70
C TYR A 93 -23.71 -31.71 21.07
N GLU A 94 -22.85 -31.14 21.91
CA GLU A 94 -22.91 -29.68 22.14
C GLU A 94 -21.57 -28.95 22.04
N GLY A 95 -21.21 -28.60 20.80
CA GLY A 95 -20.72 -27.26 20.54
C GLY A 95 -19.28 -27.09 20.06
N THR A 96 -18.66 -28.13 19.49
CA THR A 96 -17.74 -27.90 18.38
C THR A 96 -18.57 -27.79 17.11
N CYS A 97 -18.48 -26.66 16.41
CA CYS A 97 -19.09 -26.51 15.09
C CYS A 97 -18.34 -27.45 14.13
N LYS A 98 -18.79 -28.72 14.02
CA LYS A 98 -18.33 -29.66 12.98
C LYS A 98 -18.53 -29.09 11.57
N LYS A 99 -19.30 -28.01 11.46
CA LYS A 99 -19.88 -27.49 10.25
C LYS A 99 -19.03 -26.47 9.51
N GLY A 100 -17.93 -25.93 10.04
CA GLY A 100 -17.02 -25.11 9.20
C GLY A 100 -17.69 -23.85 8.60
N PHE A 101 -16.94 -23.07 7.81
CA PHE A 101 -17.55 -22.33 6.69
C PHE A 101 -17.81 -23.31 5.54
N ARG A 102 -18.72 -24.28 5.73
CA ARG A 102 -19.07 -25.20 4.64
C ARG A 102 -19.93 -24.48 3.62
N GLN A 103 -19.73 -24.89 2.37
CA GLN A 103 -20.59 -24.51 1.28
C GLN A 103 -22.06 -24.83 1.62
N GLY A 104 -22.95 -23.87 1.41
CA GLY A 104 -24.39 -23.99 1.70
C GLY A 104 -24.81 -23.71 3.15
N LEU A 105 -23.89 -23.37 4.07
CA LEU A 105 -24.24 -22.94 5.43
C LEU A 105 -24.46 -21.44 5.53
N SER A 106 -25.32 -21.05 6.48
CA SER A 106 -25.76 -19.67 6.66
C SER A 106 -24.94 -18.92 7.71
N PHE A 107 -24.44 -17.75 7.32
CA PHE A 107 -23.69 -16.80 8.16
C PHE A 107 -24.44 -15.48 8.24
N TYR A 108 -24.31 -14.81 9.37
CA TYR A 108 -25.07 -13.63 9.73
C TYR A 108 -24.12 -12.50 10.10
N GLU A 109 -24.35 -11.31 9.55
CA GLU A 109 -23.76 -10.07 10.05
C GLU A 109 -24.89 -9.23 10.61
N CYS A 110 -24.83 -8.85 11.89
CA CYS A 110 -25.72 -7.82 12.40
C CYS A 110 -25.27 -6.46 11.86
N LEU A 111 -26.07 -5.88 10.96
CA LEU A 111 -25.76 -4.61 10.32
C LEU A 111 -25.76 -3.47 11.34
N ASP A 112 -26.58 -3.58 12.39
CA ASP A 112 -26.69 -2.55 13.41
C ASP A 112 -25.63 -2.70 14.50
N CYS A 113 -25.04 -3.89 14.74
CA CYS A 113 -24.00 -4.10 15.76
C CYS A 113 -22.56 -4.10 15.22
N SER A 114 -22.37 -4.19 13.90
CA SER A 114 -21.04 -4.24 13.28
C SER A 114 -20.29 -2.92 13.50
N LEU A 115 -19.24 -2.94 14.34
CA LEU A 115 -18.41 -1.76 14.62
C LEU A 115 -17.76 -1.21 13.35
N ILE A 116 -17.29 -2.09 12.47
CA ILE A 116 -16.70 -1.71 11.18
C ILE A 116 -17.76 -1.02 10.30
N ARG A 117 -19.01 -1.51 10.25
CA ARG A 117 -20.08 -0.83 9.50
C ARG A 117 -20.47 0.49 10.13
N ARG A 118 -20.57 0.57 11.46
CA ARG A 118 -20.83 1.83 12.17
C ARG A 118 -19.73 2.85 11.89
N GLU A 119 -18.47 2.43 11.86
CA GLU A 119 -17.34 3.30 11.52
C GLU A 119 -17.35 3.68 10.03
N ILE A 120 -17.61 2.75 9.11
CA ILE A 120 -17.78 3.03 7.68
C ILE A 120 -18.94 4.02 7.45
N GLN A 121 -20.08 3.81 8.09
CA GLN A 121 -21.23 4.73 8.07
C GLN A 121 -20.88 6.10 8.62
N LYS A 122 -20.18 6.17 9.77
CA LYS A 122 -19.69 7.42 10.33
C LYS A 122 -18.77 8.16 9.36
N THR A 123 -17.94 7.43 8.60
CA THR A 123 -17.05 8.00 7.58
C THR A 123 -17.76 8.32 6.25
N LYS A 124 -19.09 8.13 6.14
CA LYS A 124 -19.86 8.20 4.87
C LYS A 124 -19.26 7.36 3.73
N LYS A 125 -18.34 6.42 4.03
CA LYS A 125 -17.77 5.51 3.04
C LYS A 125 -18.87 4.53 2.64
N SER A 126 -18.92 4.18 1.36
CA SER A 126 -19.87 3.19 0.87
C SER A 126 -19.62 1.88 1.59
N ILE A 127 -20.62 1.44 2.34
CA ILE A 127 -20.73 0.03 2.70
C ILE A 127 -20.92 -0.70 1.37
N GLU A 128 -19.94 -1.51 0.98
CA GLU A 128 -20.10 -2.43 -0.13
C GLU A 128 -21.22 -3.41 0.28
N GLU A 129 -22.39 -3.30 -0.34
CA GLU A 129 -23.58 -4.06 0.07
C GLU A 129 -23.31 -5.56 0.06
N ASP A 130 -22.50 -6.03 -0.90
CA ASP A 130 -22.08 -7.42 -1.05
C ASP A 130 -21.01 -7.88 -0.06
N LYS A 131 -20.32 -6.94 0.59
CA LYS A 131 -19.22 -7.26 1.51
C LYS A 131 -19.73 -7.49 2.91
N PHE A 132 -19.27 -8.56 3.51
CA PHE A 132 -19.46 -8.85 4.93
C PHE A 132 -18.24 -8.38 5.69
N TYR A 133 -18.44 -7.42 6.59
CA TYR A 133 -17.34 -6.87 7.41
C TYR A 133 -17.17 -7.66 8.69
N LEU A 134 -18.25 -8.29 9.17
CA LEU A 134 -18.25 -9.09 10.38
C LEU A 134 -19.18 -10.30 10.26
N ALA A 135 -18.65 -11.49 9.91
CA ALA A 135 -19.46 -12.70 9.83
C ALA A 135 -19.54 -13.45 11.18
N LEU A 136 -20.76 -13.69 11.66
CA LEU A 136 -21.08 -14.57 12.77
C LEU A 136 -21.78 -15.83 12.22
N CYS A 137 -21.49 -17.02 12.74
CA CYS A 137 -22.32 -18.19 12.42
C CYS A 137 -23.71 -18.06 13.08
N GLU A 138 -24.67 -18.86 12.63
CA GLU A 138 -26.04 -18.91 13.18
C GLU A 138 -26.07 -19.00 14.72
N GLU A 139 -25.21 -19.86 15.28
CA GLU A 139 -25.12 -20.08 16.72
C GLU A 139 -24.47 -18.89 17.47
N CYS A 140 -23.45 -18.24 16.87
CA CYS A 140 -22.77 -17.07 17.47
C CYS A 140 -23.58 -15.76 17.26
N PHE A 141 -24.58 -15.73 16.37
CA PHE A 141 -25.46 -14.57 16.18
C PHE A 141 -26.51 -14.44 17.29
N GLN A 142 -26.94 -15.53 17.94
CA GLN A 142 -27.96 -15.55 19.02
C GLN A 142 -29.14 -14.58 18.76
N THR A 143 -30.11 -15.02 17.95
CA THR A 143 -31.30 -14.27 17.52
C THR A 143 -32.02 -13.44 18.61
N PRO A 144 -32.13 -13.88 19.88
CA PRO A 144 -32.74 -13.09 20.94
C PRO A 144 -31.99 -11.80 21.29
N GLN A 145 -30.66 -11.77 21.19
CA GLN A 145 -29.82 -10.59 21.50
C GLN A 145 -29.87 -9.54 20.38
N HIS A 146 -30.40 -9.91 19.22
CA HIS A 146 -30.48 -9.07 18.03
C HIS A 146 -31.94 -8.84 17.61
N LYS A 147 -32.88 -8.98 18.54
CA LYS A 147 -34.30 -8.76 18.30
C LYS A 147 -34.54 -7.32 17.86
N GLY A 148 -35.07 -7.14 16.65
CA GLY A 148 -35.32 -5.82 16.05
C GLY A 148 -34.13 -5.21 15.30
N HIS A 149 -32.97 -5.87 15.29
CA HIS A 149 -31.83 -5.45 14.47
C HIS A 149 -31.92 -6.00 13.05
N ARG A 150 -31.38 -5.24 12.09
CA ARG A 150 -31.17 -5.67 10.71
C ARG A 150 -29.94 -6.56 10.64
N TYR A 151 -30.06 -7.68 9.93
CA TYR A 151 -28.95 -8.58 9.69
C TYR A 151 -28.92 -9.05 8.24
N LYS A 152 -27.71 -9.28 7.73
CA LYS A 152 -27.51 -9.89 6.42
C LYS A 152 -27.19 -11.37 6.61
N LYS A 153 -27.79 -12.23 5.79
CA LYS A 153 -27.51 -13.67 5.73
C LYS A 153 -26.73 -13.99 4.45
N ILE A 154 -25.65 -14.75 4.55
CA ILE A 154 -24.93 -15.30 3.38
C ILE A 154 -24.84 -16.81 3.50
N GLU A 155 -25.06 -17.50 2.40
CA GLU A 155 -24.70 -18.90 2.25
C GLU A 155 -23.24 -19.01 1.84
N GLY A 156 -22.45 -19.79 2.59
CA GLY A 156 -21.04 -20.04 2.28
C GLY A 156 -20.87 -20.53 0.84
N ARG A 157 -20.04 -19.83 0.07
CA ARG A 157 -19.55 -20.25 -1.26
C ARG A 157 -18.05 -20.48 -1.19
N TYR A 158 -17.47 -21.20 -2.17
CA TYR A 158 -16.08 -21.68 -2.18
C TYR A 158 -14.97 -20.62 -1.96
N ARG A 159 -15.26 -19.30 -2.01
CA ARG A 159 -14.25 -18.23 -1.94
C ARG A 159 -14.76 -16.91 -1.37
N ILE A 160 -15.28 -16.88 -0.13
CA ILE A 160 -15.62 -15.60 0.52
C ILE A 160 -14.75 -15.36 1.75
N GLN A 161 -14.08 -14.21 1.74
CA GLN A 161 -13.23 -13.69 2.80
C GLN A 161 -14.06 -12.88 3.79
N PHE A 162 -14.21 -13.32 5.03
CA PHE A 162 -14.89 -12.60 6.10
C PHE A 162 -13.92 -12.29 7.24
N GLN A 163 -14.11 -11.15 7.89
CA GLN A 163 -13.53 -10.88 9.22
C GLN A 163 -14.58 -11.25 10.27
N CYS A 164 -14.19 -11.85 11.38
CA CYS A 164 -15.04 -12.05 12.56
C CYS A 164 -14.35 -11.39 13.76
N HIS A 165 -15.10 -11.04 14.81
CA HIS A 165 -14.54 -10.63 16.10
C HIS A 165 -13.69 -11.72 16.76
N CYS A 166 -13.67 -12.91 16.16
CA CYS A 166 -12.87 -14.08 16.52
C CYS A 166 -11.74 -14.37 15.50
N GLY A 167 -11.47 -13.49 14.52
CA GLY A 167 -10.49 -13.68 13.43
C GLY A 167 -11.10 -13.87 12.03
N GLN A 168 -10.27 -13.93 10.96
CA GLN A 168 -10.73 -14.09 9.57
C GLN A 168 -11.22 -15.51 9.21
N SER A 169 -12.21 -15.59 8.30
CA SER A 169 -12.77 -16.84 7.74
C SER A 169 -11.95 -17.44 6.59
N ASN A 170 -10.91 -16.77 6.11
CA ASN A 170 -10.15 -17.20 4.94
C ASN A 170 -9.33 -18.47 5.11
N ILE A 171 -9.22 -19.00 6.33
CA ILE A 171 -8.15 -19.94 6.64
C ILE A 171 -8.70 -21.09 7.47
N MET A 172 -9.45 -21.96 6.79
CA MET A 172 -10.20 -23.03 7.44
C MET A 172 -10.28 -24.26 6.56
N ASP A 173 -9.36 -25.20 6.82
CA ASP A 173 -9.69 -26.62 6.77
C ASP A 173 -10.14 -27.12 8.16
N GLN A 174 -11.26 -27.82 8.11
CA GLN A 174 -11.86 -28.82 9.00
C GLN A 174 -12.34 -28.55 10.44
N ASN A 175 -11.90 -27.57 11.25
CA ASN A 175 -12.46 -27.39 12.62
C ASN A 175 -12.66 -25.93 13.07
N CYS A 176 -13.91 -25.43 13.11
CA CYS A 176 -14.24 -24.06 13.52
C CYS A 176 -14.33 -23.95 15.05
N PHE A 177 -13.50 -23.11 15.65
CA PHE A 177 -13.64 -22.65 17.03
C PHE A 177 -14.07 -21.17 17.02
N CYS A 178 -15.31 -20.86 17.43
CA CYS A 178 -15.79 -19.50 17.73
C CYS A 178 -15.89 -19.39 19.25
N ASN A 179 -15.25 -18.40 19.87
CA ASN A 179 -15.24 -18.26 21.34
C ASN A 179 -16.60 -17.90 21.95
N LYS A 180 -17.57 -17.48 21.12
CA LYS A 180 -18.97 -17.22 21.50
C LYS A 180 -19.89 -18.43 21.31
N HIS A 181 -19.34 -19.56 20.89
CA HIS A 181 -20.07 -20.81 20.74
C HIS A 181 -20.19 -21.48 22.12
N ARG A 182 -21.37 -21.97 22.50
CA ARG A 182 -21.59 -22.59 23.83
C ARG A 182 -20.63 -23.75 24.11
N GLY A 183 -20.20 -24.48 23.08
CA GLY A 183 -19.23 -25.58 23.26
C GLY A 183 -17.79 -25.14 23.38
N PHE A 184 -17.44 -23.88 23.09
CA PHE A 184 -16.09 -23.37 23.32
C PHE A 184 -15.81 -23.12 24.80
N GLU A 185 -16.72 -22.45 25.51
CA GLU A 185 -16.58 -22.26 26.95
C GLU A 185 -16.62 -23.60 27.70
N LYS A 186 -17.46 -24.54 27.22
CA LYS A 186 -17.45 -25.92 27.71
C LYS A 186 -16.11 -26.61 27.42
N SER A 187 -15.60 -26.61 26.17
CA SER A 187 -14.32 -27.28 25.83
C SER A 187 -13.13 -26.69 26.59
N LYS A 188 -13.12 -25.36 26.76
CA LYS A 188 -12.13 -24.65 27.56
C LYS A 188 -12.24 -25.05 29.03
N GLY A 189 -13.44 -25.04 29.60
CA GLY A 189 -13.68 -25.46 30.99
C GLY A 189 -13.34 -26.93 31.23
N PHE A 190 -13.57 -27.80 30.25
CA PHE A 190 -13.16 -29.20 30.29
C PHE A 190 -11.64 -29.34 30.29
N PHE A 191 -10.94 -28.68 29.36
CA PHE A 191 -9.49 -28.67 29.34
C PHE A 191 -8.91 -28.11 30.63
N GLU A 192 -9.42 -26.97 31.13
CA GLU A 192 -8.96 -26.36 32.38
C GLU A 192 -9.18 -27.29 33.57
N LYS A 193 -10.35 -27.94 33.66
CA LYS A 193 -10.64 -28.94 34.70
C LYS A 193 -9.68 -30.13 34.60
N GLU A 194 -9.44 -30.66 33.42
CA GLU A 194 -8.57 -31.81 33.21
C GLU A 194 -7.09 -31.47 33.46
N TYR A 195 -6.64 -30.31 32.99
CA TYR A 195 -5.32 -29.76 33.26
C TYR A 195 -5.08 -29.55 34.77
N LEU A 196 -6.09 -29.13 35.52
CA LEU A 196 -6.06 -28.99 36.98
C LEU A 196 -6.21 -30.31 37.74
N THR A 197 -6.86 -31.34 37.16
CA THR A 197 -7.09 -32.63 37.83
C THR A 197 -5.88 -33.56 37.63
N ASN A 198 -5.30 -33.59 36.43
CA ASN A 198 -4.17 -34.44 36.05
C ASN A 198 -2.85 -33.65 36.04
N THR A 199 -2.59 -32.86 37.08
CA THR A 199 -1.44 -31.92 37.14
C THR A 199 -0.09 -32.57 36.90
N LYS A 200 0.14 -33.80 37.41
CA LYS A 200 1.40 -34.54 37.22
C LYS A 200 1.65 -34.88 35.75
N LEU A 201 0.60 -35.33 35.05
CA LEU A 201 0.64 -35.65 33.62
C LEU A 201 0.97 -34.39 32.82
N TRP A 202 0.16 -33.35 32.96
CA TRP A 202 0.30 -32.12 32.20
C TRP A 202 1.62 -31.41 32.48
N LYS A 203 2.11 -31.42 33.72
CA LYS A 203 3.44 -30.90 34.06
C LYS A 203 4.56 -31.68 33.37
N GLY A 204 4.46 -33.00 33.22
CA GLY A 204 5.44 -33.77 32.46
C GLY A 204 5.40 -33.46 30.95
N ILE A 205 4.20 -33.27 30.38
CA ILE A 205 4.05 -32.81 29.00
C ILE A 205 4.66 -31.42 28.82
N GLU A 206 4.44 -30.48 29.76
CA GLU A 206 5.06 -29.16 29.73
C GLU A 206 6.58 -29.23 29.76
N VAL A 207 7.15 -29.99 30.70
CA VAL A 207 8.61 -30.16 30.83
C VAL A 207 9.18 -30.74 29.54
N PHE A 208 8.51 -31.70 28.92
CA PHE A 208 8.92 -32.25 27.62
C PHE A 208 9.04 -31.15 26.56
N PHE A 209 7.99 -30.35 26.33
CA PHE A 209 8.06 -29.27 25.34
C PHE A 209 9.11 -28.22 25.70
N LEU A 210 9.21 -27.82 26.97
CA LEU A 210 10.19 -26.83 27.44
C LEU A 210 11.63 -27.30 27.23
N ASP A 211 11.91 -28.57 27.47
CA ASP A 211 13.23 -29.16 27.23
C ASP A 211 13.56 -29.21 25.74
N MET A 212 12.58 -29.51 24.90
CA MET A 212 12.78 -29.52 23.45
C MET A 212 12.98 -28.11 22.88
N PHE A 213 12.20 -27.13 23.35
CA PHE A 213 12.40 -25.74 23.00
C PHE A 213 13.75 -25.22 23.52
N HIS A 214 14.18 -25.63 24.71
CA HIS A 214 15.50 -25.29 25.21
C HIS A 214 16.61 -25.81 24.27
N LEU A 215 16.52 -27.08 23.85
CA LEU A 215 17.47 -27.64 22.88
C LEU A 215 17.46 -26.86 21.56
N LEU A 216 16.27 -26.53 21.04
CA LEU A 216 16.13 -25.74 19.81
C LEU A 216 16.80 -24.37 19.94
N PHE A 217 16.45 -23.61 20.99
CA PHE A 217 16.91 -22.24 21.15
C PHE A 217 18.38 -22.15 21.53
N ASP A 218 18.94 -23.12 22.25
CA ASP A 218 20.36 -23.15 22.54
C ASP A 218 21.19 -23.27 21.25
N ASN A 219 20.77 -24.17 20.34
CA ASN A 219 21.38 -24.32 19.02
C ASN A 219 21.20 -23.06 18.14
N MET A 220 20.01 -22.45 18.16
CA MET A 220 19.74 -21.21 17.41
C MET A 220 20.61 -20.04 17.92
N VAL A 221 20.66 -19.85 19.24
CA VAL A 221 21.42 -18.77 19.90
C VAL A 221 22.90 -18.88 19.60
N ASP A 222 23.48 -20.08 19.69
CA ASP A 222 24.89 -20.30 19.38
C ASP A 222 25.19 -19.97 17.91
N LEU A 223 24.33 -20.40 16.98
CA LEU A 223 24.51 -20.14 15.54
C LEU A 223 24.38 -18.65 15.19
N ILE A 224 23.41 -17.94 15.78
CA ILE A 224 23.21 -16.50 15.58
C ILE A 224 24.39 -15.72 16.16
N LYS A 225 24.84 -16.06 17.37
CA LYS A 225 25.99 -15.42 18.02
C LYS A 225 27.24 -15.52 17.13
N MET A 226 27.51 -16.70 16.58
CA MET A 226 28.65 -16.89 15.67
C MET A 226 28.55 -16.02 14.40
N LYS A 227 27.34 -15.88 13.85
CA LYS A 227 27.06 -15.05 12.67
C LYS A 227 27.27 -13.56 12.96
N GLU A 228 26.70 -13.05 14.07
CA GLU A 228 26.82 -11.63 14.45
C GLU A 228 28.24 -11.24 14.83
N GLU A 229 28.99 -12.12 15.49
CA GLU A 229 30.41 -11.91 15.82
C GLU A 229 31.35 -12.08 14.60
N ARG A 230 30.80 -12.23 13.38
CA ARG A 230 31.52 -12.46 12.10
C ARG A 230 32.51 -13.62 12.12
N ARG A 231 32.22 -14.68 12.88
CA ARG A 231 33.08 -15.88 12.99
C ARG A 231 32.78 -16.93 11.92
N VAL A 232 32.59 -16.51 10.67
CA VAL A 232 32.31 -17.38 9.52
C VAL A 232 33.40 -17.23 8.48
N LEU A 233 33.97 -18.36 8.02
CA LEU A 233 35.02 -18.39 7.00
C LEU A 233 34.40 -18.58 5.61
N PHE A 234 34.74 -17.68 4.68
CA PHE A 234 34.45 -17.85 3.25
C PHE A 234 35.53 -18.75 2.63
N GLU A 235 35.15 -19.88 2.07
CA GLU A 235 36.09 -20.88 1.51
C GLU A 235 36.94 -20.33 0.34
N TYR A 236 36.55 -19.19 -0.25
CA TYR A 236 37.31 -18.46 -1.27
C TYR A 236 38.47 -17.59 -0.73
N GLN A 237 38.62 -17.37 0.59
CA GLN A 237 39.73 -16.56 1.15
C GLN A 237 40.99 -17.38 1.49
N LEU A 238 41.06 -18.65 1.08
CA LEU A 238 42.14 -19.59 1.44
C LEU A 238 43.36 -19.57 0.51
N GLN A 239 43.56 -18.51 -0.30
CA GLN A 239 44.80 -18.30 -1.05
C GLN A 239 45.65 -17.12 -0.54
N SER A 240 45.22 -16.36 0.47
CA SER A 240 46.07 -15.30 1.08
C SER A 240 46.51 -15.63 2.52
N ASN A 241 47.72 -16.19 2.61
CA ASN A 241 48.73 -16.12 3.68
C ASN A 241 48.33 -16.06 5.17
N ASN A 242 48.61 -17.18 5.84
CA ASN A 242 49.26 -17.36 7.16
C ASN A 242 48.74 -16.68 8.45
N LEU A 243 47.79 -15.76 8.45
CA LEU A 243 47.29 -15.11 9.69
C LEU A 243 46.16 -15.87 10.43
N LEU A 244 45.60 -16.94 9.85
CA LEU A 244 44.39 -17.61 10.39
C LEU A 244 44.63 -18.89 11.20
N LYS A 245 45.88 -19.35 11.39
CA LYS A 245 46.13 -20.64 12.06
C LYS A 245 45.84 -20.65 13.57
N GLU A 246 45.88 -19.50 14.26
CA GLU A 246 45.63 -19.44 15.71
C GLU A 246 44.14 -19.25 16.10
N ASN A 247 43.32 -18.65 15.22
CA ASN A 247 41.88 -18.43 15.48
C ASN A 247 40.94 -19.47 14.85
N LYS A 248 41.47 -20.48 14.13
CA LYS A 248 40.69 -21.57 13.50
C LYS A 248 39.76 -22.34 14.44
N LYS A 249 40.03 -22.35 15.75
CA LYS A 249 39.22 -23.09 16.73
C LYS A 249 37.85 -22.48 17.04
N LYS A 250 37.55 -21.24 16.61
CA LYS A 250 36.30 -20.53 16.96
C LYS A 250 35.40 -20.15 15.76
N CYS A 251 35.80 -20.43 14.52
CA CYS A 251 35.03 -20.07 13.33
C CYS A 251 34.45 -21.33 12.66
N ILE A 252 33.27 -21.21 12.05
CA ILE A 252 32.59 -22.29 11.30
C ILE A 252 32.65 -22.02 9.78
N THR A 253 32.59 -23.08 8.97
CA THR A 253 32.45 -22.98 7.51
C THR A 253 31.00 -22.70 7.09
N ILE A 254 30.78 -22.27 5.85
CA ILE A 254 29.43 -22.08 5.30
C ILE A 254 28.64 -23.39 5.29
N GLU A 255 29.28 -24.51 4.94
CA GLU A 255 28.65 -25.84 4.99
C GLU A 255 28.24 -26.24 6.41
N GLN A 256 29.09 -25.98 7.41
CA GLN A 256 28.76 -26.22 8.82
C GLN A 256 27.61 -25.33 9.29
N GLN A 257 27.57 -24.07 8.85
CA GLN A 257 26.46 -23.16 9.13
C GLN A 257 25.15 -23.67 8.51
N LYS A 258 25.21 -24.16 7.26
CA LYS A 258 24.06 -24.77 6.57
C LYS A 258 23.55 -26.00 7.29
N HIS A 259 24.44 -26.93 7.65
CA HIS A 259 24.07 -28.12 8.43
C HIS A 259 23.52 -27.78 9.81
N GLY A 260 24.05 -26.74 10.46
CA GLY A 260 23.49 -26.20 11.70
C GLY A 260 22.03 -25.75 11.52
N ALA A 261 21.76 -24.97 10.47
CA ALA A 261 20.41 -24.52 10.14
C ALA A 261 19.46 -25.68 9.76
N GLU A 262 19.93 -26.67 9.00
CA GLU A 262 19.17 -27.89 8.68
C GLU A 262 18.78 -28.65 9.95
N ARG A 263 19.72 -28.82 10.89
CA ARG A 263 19.47 -29.46 12.18
C ARG A 263 18.45 -28.70 13.02
N ILE A 264 18.54 -27.37 13.06
CA ILE A 264 17.57 -26.50 13.75
C ILE A 264 16.17 -26.69 13.17
N ASN A 265 16.04 -26.67 11.84
CA ASN A 265 14.75 -26.86 11.17
C ASN A 265 14.19 -28.28 11.37
N PHE A 266 15.04 -29.29 11.46
CA PHE A 266 14.63 -30.64 11.84
C PHE A 266 14.08 -30.70 13.26
N ILE A 267 14.76 -30.11 14.24
CA ILE A 267 14.28 -30.06 15.64
C ILE A 267 12.94 -29.31 15.72
N LEU A 268 12.84 -28.14 15.09
CA LEU A 268 11.61 -27.36 15.05
C LEU A 268 10.46 -28.16 14.43
N ARG A 269 10.70 -28.83 13.29
CA ARG A 269 9.69 -29.67 12.63
C ARG A 269 9.18 -30.77 13.55
N LEU A 270 10.05 -31.41 14.32
CA LEU A 270 9.65 -32.45 15.27
C LEU A 270 8.75 -31.89 16.39
N ILE A 271 9.10 -30.73 16.95
CA ILE A 271 8.26 -30.06 17.96
C ILE A 271 6.87 -29.73 17.38
N LEU A 272 6.82 -29.17 16.17
CA LEU A 272 5.56 -28.82 15.50
C LEU A 272 4.71 -30.06 15.19
N ASN A 273 5.35 -31.16 14.76
CA ASN A 273 4.67 -32.44 14.56
C ASN A 273 4.08 -32.98 15.86
N LYS A 274 4.73 -32.79 17.01
CA LYS A 274 4.18 -33.21 18.31
C LYS A 274 2.96 -32.41 18.74
N PHE A 275 2.90 -31.11 18.46
CA PHE A 275 1.66 -30.35 18.63
C PHE A 275 0.54 -30.88 17.72
N ASN A 276 0.85 -31.24 16.49
CA ASN A 276 -0.13 -31.83 15.57
C ASN A 276 -0.59 -33.22 16.02
N GLU A 277 0.29 -34.06 16.56
CA GLU A 277 -0.07 -35.35 17.15
C GLU A 277 -1.03 -35.17 18.34
N LEU A 278 -0.75 -34.21 19.25
CA LEU A 278 -1.66 -33.84 20.35
C LEU A 278 -3.06 -33.48 19.86
N ILE A 279 -3.15 -32.59 18.87
CA ILE A 279 -4.43 -32.13 18.32
C ILE A 279 -5.19 -33.29 17.65
N LYS A 280 -4.47 -34.22 17.01
CA LYS A 280 -5.07 -35.41 16.37
C LYS A 280 -5.64 -36.39 17.39
N ILE A 281 -4.97 -36.56 18.53
CA ILE A 281 -5.48 -37.39 19.65
C ILE A 281 -6.78 -36.78 20.16
N ASN A 282 -6.78 -35.46 20.40
CA ASN A 282 -7.96 -34.75 20.86
C ASN A 282 -7.93 -33.26 20.48
N PRO A 283 -8.90 -32.77 19.67
CA PRO A 283 -8.91 -31.39 19.21
C PRO A 283 -8.97 -30.33 20.31
N VAL A 284 -9.49 -30.65 21.51
CA VAL A 284 -9.56 -29.73 22.64
C VAL A 284 -8.17 -29.39 23.20
N LEU A 285 -7.17 -30.24 22.98
CA LEU A 285 -5.80 -30.00 23.44
C LEU A 285 -5.12 -28.83 22.73
N ILE A 286 -5.75 -28.26 21.71
CA ILE A 286 -5.36 -26.98 21.12
C ILE A 286 -5.22 -25.86 22.16
N HIS A 287 -5.96 -25.91 23.28
CA HIS A 287 -5.86 -24.93 24.38
C HIS A 287 -4.50 -24.96 25.10
N PHE A 288 -3.75 -26.07 24.99
CA PHE A 288 -2.42 -26.21 25.58
C PHE A 288 -1.34 -25.42 24.83
N ILE A 289 -1.50 -25.24 23.52
CA ILE A 289 -0.52 -24.56 22.65
C ILE A 289 -0.24 -23.12 23.12
N PRO A 290 -1.23 -22.23 23.28
CA PRO A 290 -0.96 -20.86 23.74
C PRO A 290 -0.35 -20.83 25.15
N ILE A 291 -0.60 -21.82 26.01
CA ILE A 291 0.03 -21.92 27.33
C ILE A 291 1.54 -22.17 27.18
N ILE A 292 1.94 -23.15 26.35
CA ILE A 292 3.35 -23.46 26.12
C ILE A 292 4.09 -22.27 25.51
N PHE A 293 3.53 -21.62 24.49
CA PHE A 293 4.17 -20.48 23.84
C PHE A 293 4.38 -19.27 24.77
N GLN A 294 3.62 -19.17 25.87
CA GLN A 294 3.74 -18.13 26.90
C GLN A 294 4.66 -18.51 28.08
N LYS A 295 5.17 -19.75 28.14
CA LYS A 295 6.10 -20.16 29.20
C LYS A 295 7.52 -19.69 28.90
N THR A 296 8.29 -19.49 29.96
CA THR A 296 9.72 -19.18 29.91
C THR A 296 10.55 -20.47 29.96
N LEU A 297 11.80 -20.40 29.50
CA LEU A 297 12.72 -21.53 29.63
C LEU A 297 13.15 -21.70 31.10
N THR A 298 13.18 -22.95 31.57
CA THR A 298 13.60 -23.30 32.93
C THR A 298 15.10 -23.59 33.03
N LYS A 299 15.81 -23.67 31.89
CA LYS A 299 17.22 -23.99 31.79
C LYS A 299 18.06 -22.77 31.33
N PRO A 300 19.34 -22.67 31.74
CA PRO A 300 20.17 -21.50 31.42
C PRO A 300 20.44 -21.33 29.93
N ILE A 301 20.25 -20.14 29.38
CA ILE A 301 20.51 -19.80 27.97
C ILE A 301 21.34 -18.52 27.86
N ALA A 302 22.12 -18.37 26.79
CA ALA A 302 23.04 -17.24 26.58
C ALA A 302 22.39 -16.02 25.92
N LEU A 303 21.07 -15.87 25.97
CA LEU A 303 20.36 -14.77 25.30
C LEU A 303 19.57 -13.91 26.28
N GLN A 304 19.76 -12.60 26.16
CA GLN A 304 18.91 -11.58 26.78
C GLN A 304 18.37 -10.63 25.72
N PHE A 305 17.26 -9.99 26.02
CA PHE A 305 16.65 -8.97 25.17
C PHE A 305 16.37 -7.73 26.00
N LYS A 306 17.03 -6.61 25.68
CA LYS A 306 16.93 -5.40 26.48
C LYS A 306 16.67 -4.18 25.62
N LYS A 307 15.93 -3.23 26.20
CA LYS A 307 15.80 -1.88 25.65
C LYS A 307 17.10 -1.13 25.92
N LEU A 308 17.68 -0.52 24.90
CA LEU A 308 18.88 0.29 25.02
C LEU A 308 18.51 1.66 25.62
N GLU A 309 19.30 2.14 26.57
CA GLU A 309 19.06 3.42 27.26
C GLU A 309 19.28 4.64 26.36
N LYS A 310 20.09 4.52 25.31
CA LYS A 310 20.31 5.56 24.30
C LYS A 310 19.57 5.21 23.02
N THR A 311 18.59 6.02 22.65
CA THR A 311 18.04 6.07 21.29
C THR A 311 19.13 6.53 20.33
N ILE A 312 19.70 5.59 19.59
CA ILE A 312 20.51 5.92 18.41
C ILE A 312 19.52 6.14 17.26
N PRO A 313 19.52 7.30 16.59
CA PRO A 313 18.68 7.55 15.43
C PRO A 313 18.81 6.41 14.40
N ASP A 314 17.70 5.98 13.81
CA ASP A 314 17.65 4.97 12.75
C ASP A 314 18.02 3.53 13.16
N THR A 315 17.97 3.19 14.46
CA THR A 315 18.15 1.82 14.96
C THR A 315 17.02 1.35 15.88
N CYS A 316 16.81 0.03 15.97
CA CYS A 316 15.84 -0.58 16.89
C CYS A 316 16.23 -0.26 18.33
N LYS A 317 15.29 0.26 19.15
CA LYS A 317 15.52 0.51 20.59
C LYS A 317 15.78 -0.77 21.39
N TRP A 318 15.54 -1.93 20.80
CA TRP A 318 15.71 -3.23 21.43
C TRP A 318 16.89 -3.99 20.83
N ALA A 319 17.65 -4.69 21.68
CA ALA A 319 18.84 -5.42 21.28
C ALA A 319 18.85 -6.86 21.83
N ARG A 320 19.32 -7.80 20.99
CA ARG A 320 19.75 -9.14 21.40
C ARG A 320 21.13 -9.01 22.06
N ILE A 321 21.29 -9.54 23.28
CA ILE A 321 22.56 -9.53 24.02
C ILE A 321 22.95 -10.96 24.32
N PHE A 322 24.13 -11.37 23.85
CA PHE A 322 24.67 -12.70 24.09
C PHE A 322 25.62 -12.69 25.29
N LYS A 323 25.26 -13.39 26.37
CA LYS A 323 26.12 -13.50 27.55
C LYS A 323 27.23 -14.54 27.33
N GLU A 324 28.35 -14.36 28.03
CA GLU A 324 29.41 -15.37 28.07
C GLU A 324 29.03 -16.55 28.96
N GLN A 325 28.30 -16.30 30.05
CA GLN A 325 27.75 -17.32 30.94
C GLN A 325 26.23 -17.45 30.70
N LYS A 326 25.75 -18.68 30.49
CA LYS A 326 24.32 -18.98 30.35
C LYS A 326 23.62 -18.78 31.70
N GLU A 327 22.47 -18.12 31.68
CA GLU A 327 21.66 -17.85 32.88
C GLU A 327 20.20 -18.22 32.62
N ILE A 328 19.45 -18.54 33.68
CA ILE A 328 18.00 -18.73 33.56
C ILE A 328 17.36 -17.37 33.26
N ASN A 329 16.67 -17.29 32.12
CA ASN A 329 16.01 -16.06 31.68
C ASN A 329 14.49 -16.23 31.79
N ASN A 330 13.94 -15.59 32.82
CA ASN A 330 12.50 -15.58 33.12
C ASN A 330 11.75 -14.42 32.45
N GLU A 331 12.41 -13.62 31.62
CA GLU A 331 11.81 -12.47 30.94
C GLU A 331 11.33 -12.80 29.52
N LEU A 332 11.88 -13.87 28.91
CA LEU A 332 11.56 -14.28 27.54
C LEU A 332 10.72 -15.55 27.51
N THR A 333 9.58 -15.47 26.84
CA THR A 333 8.71 -16.60 26.53
C THR A 333 9.23 -17.40 25.33
N ILE A 334 8.76 -18.64 25.15
CA ILE A 334 9.05 -19.46 23.97
C ILE A 334 8.72 -18.72 22.67
N TYR A 335 7.58 -18.02 22.62
CA TYR A 335 7.21 -17.24 21.45
C TYR A 335 8.23 -16.14 21.14
N GLU A 336 8.73 -15.45 22.16
CA GLU A 336 9.75 -14.41 22.00
C GLU A 336 11.10 -14.98 21.56
N TYR A 337 11.53 -16.12 22.10
CA TYR A 337 12.74 -16.82 21.62
C TYR A 337 12.64 -17.21 20.14
N LEU A 338 11.45 -17.65 19.71
CA LEU A 338 11.19 -17.98 18.32
C LEU A 338 11.28 -16.74 17.42
N LEU A 339 10.66 -15.61 17.82
CA LEU A 339 10.74 -14.35 17.08
C LEU A 339 12.18 -13.82 16.98
N LEU A 340 12.93 -13.87 18.08
CA LEU A 340 14.33 -13.43 18.13
C LEU A 340 15.27 -14.33 17.34
N SER A 341 14.86 -15.52 16.95
CA SER A 341 15.69 -16.49 16.23
C SER A 341 15.13 -16.88 14.86
N TYR A 342 14.07 -16.20 14.41
CA TYR A 342 13.27 -16.62 13.26
C TYR A 342 14.05 -16.62 11.95
N GLU A 343 15.15 -15.87 11.87
CA GLU A 343 16.03 -15.82 10.71
C GLU A 343 16.63 -17.18 10.30
N LEU A 344 16.56 -18.19 11.18
CA LEU A 344 17.04 -19.56 10.94
C LEU A 344 15.93 -20.53 10.49
N VAL A 345 14.67 -20.09 10.44
CA VAL A 345 13.51 -20.94 10.10
C VAL A 345 13.30 -20.99 8.59
N ASP A 346 13.20 -22.20 8.03
CA ASP A 346 12.93 -22.42 6.61
C ASP A 346 11.46 -22.18 6.22
N ASP A 347 11.19 -22.09 4.91
CA ASP A 347 9.85 -21.79 4.38
C ASP A 347 8.79 -22.86 4.74
N GLN A 348 9.20 -24.11 4.93
CA GLN A 348 8.26 -25.18 5.26
C GLN A 348 7.85 -25.10 6.72
N ASN A 349 8.78 -24.81 7.63
CA ASN A 349 8.51 -24.66 9.05
C ASN A 349 7.81 -23.34 9.34
N ASP A 350 8.14 -22.25 8.63
CA ASP A 350 7.45 -20.97 8.75
C ASP A 350 5.93 -21.11 8.52
N LYS A 351 5.53 -21.81 7.46
CA LYS A 351 4.11 -22.09 7.17
C LYS A 351 3.44 -22.87 8.30
N ILE A 352 4.08 -23.91 8.82
CA ILE A 352 3.51 -24.74 9.90
C ILE A 352 3.42 -23.96 11.21
N VAL A 353 4.43 -23.16 11.56
CA VAL A 353 4.38 -22.26 12.72
C VAL A 353 3.20 -21.31 12.60
N ALA A 354 3.05 -20.65 11.44
CA ALA A 354 1.94 -19.73 11.20
C ALA A 354 0.58 -20.43 11.31
N GLU A 355 0.44 -21.66 10.82
CA GLU A 355 -0.78 -22.47 10.94
C GLU A 355 -1.10 -22.85 12.40
N ILE A 356 -0.09 -23.30 13.16
CA ILE A 356 -0.25 -23.66 14.58
C ILE A 356 -0.62 -22.43 15.41
N LEU A 357 0.08 -21.31 15.23
CA LEU A 357 -0.25 -20.06 15.93
C LEU A 357 -1.64 -19.58 15.54
N ARG A 358 -1.99 -19.63 14.25
CA ARG A 358 -3.35 -19.31 13.78
C ARG A 358 -4.42 -20.18 14.43
N ALA A 359 -4.13 -21.46 14.65
CA ALA A 359 -5.04 -22.37 15.37
C ALA A 359 -5.13 -22.00 16.86
N ALA A 360 -4.00 -21.70 17.51
CA ALA A 360 -3.92 -21.28 18.91
C ALA A 360 -4.68 -19.96 19.20
N LEU A 361 -4.67 -19.02 18.25
CA LEU A 361 -5.42 -17.76 18.36
C LEU A 361 -6.94 -17.98 18.49
N LYS A 362 -7.47 -19.08 17.93
CA LYS A 362 -8.90 -19.39 18.01
C LYS A 362 -9.35 -19.80 19.40
N VAL A 363 -8.42 -20.14 20.29
CA VAL A 363 -8.72 -20.80 21.57
C VAL A 363 -8.25 -20.07 22.81
N ASN A 364 -7.61 -18.90 22.64
CA ASN A 364 -7.26 -18.01 23.73
C ASN A 364 -7.55 -16.55 23.34
N ASN A 365 -8.54 -15.96 24.03
CA ASN A 365 -9.05 -14.61 23.79
C ASN A 365 -8.05 -13.48 24.12
N THR A 366 -6.88 -13.80 24.67
CA THR A 366 -5.85 -12.81 25.01
C THR A 366 -4.54 -13.08 24.27
N PHE A 367 -4.39 -14.27 23.65
CA PHE A 367 -3.14 -14.64 22.99
C PHE A 367 -2.85 -13.78 21.75
N TYR A 368 -3.88 -13.28 21.05
CA TYR A 368 -3.68 -12.33 19.95
C TYR A 368 -3.05 -11.00 20.41
N LEU A 369 -3.34 -10.56 21.65
CA LEU A 369 -2.76 -9.35 22.23
C LEU A 369 -1.25 -9.53 22.40
N ILE A 370 -0.86 -10.65 23.04
CA ILE A 370 0.54 -11.03 23.25
C ILE A 370 1.25 -11.21 21.91
N LEU A 371 0.62 -11.90 20.96
CA LEU A 371 1.17 -12.14 19.62
C LEU A 371 1.51 -10.80 18.95
N CYS A 372 0.57 -9.86 18.92
CA CYS A 372 0.79 -8.55 18.31
C CYS A 372 1.85 -7.75 19.08
N GLU A 373 1.78 -7.70 20.41
CA GLU A 373 2.74 -6.96 21.24
C GLU A 373 4.17 -7.43 21.02
N LYS A 374 4.41 -8.74 21.15
CA LYS A 374 5.77 -9.28 21.05
C LYS A 374 6.29 -9.21 19.62
N PHE A 375 5.43 -9.41 18.62
CA PHE A 375 5.82 -9.18 17.23
C PHE A 375 6.24 -7.73 16.99
N MET A 376 5.42 -6.74 17.36
CA MET A 376 5.72 -5.32 17.18
C MET A 376 7.02 -4.91 17.88
N LYS A 377 7.34 -5.55 18.99
CA LYS A 377 8.58 -5.33 19.76
C LYS A 377 9.82 -5.98 19.12
N MET A 378 9.65 -7.11 18.43
CA MET A 378 10.76 -7.97 17.96
C MET A 378 10.85 -8.15 16.44
N PHE A 379 9.97 -7.51 15.66
CA PHE A 379 9.84 -7.76 14.21
C PHE A 379 11.16 -7.61 13.44
N ALA A 380 12.02 -6.66 13.83
CA ALA A 380 13.31 -6.44 13.20
C ALA A 380 14.26 -7.66 13.26
N PHE A 381 14.06 -8.55 14.24
CA PHE A 381 14.81 -9.81 14.40
C PHE A 381 14.13 -11.00 13.75
N SER A 382 12.86 -10.85 13.33
CA SER A 382 12.07 -11.92 12.72
C SER A 382 12.28 -12.06 11.21
N CYS A 383 12.99 -11.12 10.58
CA CYS A 383 13.27 -11.13 9.15
C CYS A 383 14.23 -12.28 8.75
N ARG A 384 13.89 -13.03 7.69
CA ARG A 384 14.67 -14.18 7.22
C ARG A 384 15.62 -13.80 6.09
N ILE A 385 16.92 -14.03 6.22
CA ILE A 385 17.87 -13.70 5.15
C ILE A 385 17.76 -14.72 4.01
N GLN A 386 17.16 -14.33 2.87
CA GLN A 386 17.39 -15.01 1.59
C GLN A 386 18.45 -14.23 0.80
N ASN A 387 19.38 -14.96 0.18
CA ASN A 387 20.59 -14.49 -0.52
C ASN A 387 20.56 -13.04 -1.04
N ALA A 388 21.00 -12.09 -0.22
CA ALA A 388 21.50 -10.79 -0.67
C ALA A 388 22.80 -10.48 0.08
N ILE A 389 23.92 -10.42 -0.64
CA ILE A 389 25.21 -10.04 -0.08
C ILE A 389 25.17 -8.55 0.22
N VAL A 390 25.41 -8.22 1.50
CA VAL A 390 25.11 -6.93 2.08
C VAL A 390 26.33 -6.55 2.92
N LYS A 391 27.39 -6.09 2.23
CA LYS A 391 28.62 -5.54 2.84
C LYS A 391 28.52 -4.00 2.85
N ASN A 392 28.91 -3.38 3.97
CA ASN A 392 29.03 -1.92 4.20
C ASN A 392 27.77 -1.17 4.69
N GLY A 393 27.23 -1.52 5.86
CA GLY A 393 26.24 -0.67 6.57
C GLY A 393 24.76 -0.94 6.24
N ASN A 394 24.50 -2.09 5.63
CA ASN A 394 23.21 -2.44 5.07
C ASN A 394 22.29 -3.13 6.09
N PHE A 395 20.99 -2.91 5.94
CA PHE A 395 19.95 -3.67 6.65
C PHE A 395 19.82 -5.07 6.05
N ASN A 396 19.51 -6.06 6.89
CA ASN A 396 19.17 -7.41 6.44
C ASN A 396 17.93 -7.32 5.53
N VAL A 397 18.09 -7.64 4.25
CA VAL A 397 16.97 -7.92 3.35
C VAL A 397 16.48 -9.31 3.74
N GLY A 398 15.22 -9.39 4.17
CA GLY A 398 14.65 -10.66 4.56
C GLY A 398 13.15 -10.63 4.67
N PHE A 399 12.50 -11.66 4.13
CA PHE A 399 11.07 -11.87 4.21
C PHE A 399 10.65 -11.94 5.68
N LEU A 400 9.63 -11.17 6.05
CA LEU A 400 8.96 -11.33 7.35
C LEU A 400 8.32 -12.72 7.43
N PRO A 401 8.12 -13.26 8.64
CA PRO A 401 7.57 -14.60 8.80
C PRO A 401 6.09 -14.63 8.37
N SER A 402 5.59 -15.78 7.91
CA SER A 402 4.19 -15.98 7.53
C SER A 402 3.19 -15.63 8.65
N LEU A 403 3.63 -15.68 9.92
CA LEU A 403 2.83 -15.26 11.08
C LEU A 403 2.56 -13.75 11.12
N SER A 404 3.31 -12.93 10.38
CA SER A 404 3.11 -11.47 10.35
C SER A 404 1.77 -11.07 9.71
N TYR A 405 1.22 -11.89 8.80
CA TYR A 405 -0.15 -11.71 8.32
C TYR A 405 -1.19 -11.83 9.43
N LEU A 406 -0.93 -12.66 10.46
CA LEU A 406 -1.79 -12.70 11.63
C LEU A 406 -1.77 -11.35 12.34
N VAL A 407 -0.63 -10.68 12.42
CA VAL A 407 -0.56 -9.35 13.06
C VAL A 407 -1.41 -8.33 12.31
N ILE A 408 -1.33 -8.31 10.96
CA ILE A 408 -2.19 -7.47 10.12
C ILE A 408 -3.67 -7.72 10.39
N ASP A 409 -4.08 -8.98 10.60
CA ASP A 409 -5.48 -9.35 10.83
C ASP A 409 -6.05 -8.85 12.17
N TYR A 410 -5.22 -8.72 13.20
CA TYR A 410 -5.67 -8.42 14.58
C TYR A 410 -5.39 -6.99 15.05
N ILE A 411 -4.41 -6.28 14.46
CA ILE A 411 -4.12 -4.86 14.76
C ILE A 411 -5.35 -3.95 14.60
N PRO A 412 -6.25 -4.15 13.61
CA PRO A 412 -7.46 -3.35 13.46
C PRO A 412 -8.41 -3.38 14.67
N PHE A 413 -8.33 -4.38 15.55
CA PHE A 413 -9.23 -4.46 16.70
C PHE A 413 -8.86 -3.44 17.78
N GLN A 414 -9.86 -2.71 18.27
CA GLN A 414 -9.67 -1.70 19.31
C GLN A 414 -9.02 -2.28 20.58
N SER A 415 -9.38 -3.49 21.01
CA SER A 415 -8.75 -4.15 22.16
C SER A 415 -7.27 -4.45 21.94
N THR A 416 -6.89 -4.87 20.73
CA THR A 416 -5.47 -5.04 20.36
C THR A 416 -4.76 -3.70 20.40
N PHE A 417 -5.33 -2.69 19.75
CA PHE A 417 -4.75 -1.36 19.68
C PHE A 417 -4.55 -0.74 21.07
N ASP A 418 -5.56 -0.80 21.95
CA ASP A 418 -5.49 -0.28 23.31
C ASP A 418 -4.36 -0.98 24.10
N HIS A 419 -4.30 -2.31 24.04
CA HIS A 419 -3.22 -3.10 24.64
C HIS A 419 -1.84 -2.69 24.11
N LEU A 420 -1.68 -2.54 22.80
CA LEU A 420 -0.41 -2.13 22.19
C LEU A 420 0.00 -0.71 22.62
N ILE A 421 -0.95 0.22 22.68
CA ILE A 421 -0.70 1.59 23.13
C ILE A 421 -0.27 1.63 24.60
N GLU A 422 -0.89 0.83 25.46
CA GLU A 422 -0.57 0.77 26.88
C GLU A 422 0.79 0.09 27.14
N THR A 423 1.09 -0.99 26.41
CA THR A 423 2.29 -1.80 26.66
C THR A 423 3.54 -1.31 25.92
N LEU A 424 3.41 -0.84 24.68
CA LEU A 424 4.53 -0.40 23.85
C LEU A 424 4.75 1.11 23.92
N GLY A 425 3.71 1.90 24.20
CA GLY A 425 3.78 3.35 24.14
C GLY A 425 4.19 3.83 22.75
N ASP A 426 5.25 4.61 22.64
CA ASP A 426 5.76 5.13 21.37
C ASP A 426 6.40 4.06 20.47
N ASP A 427 6.79 2.91 21.05
CA ASP A 427 7.36 1.78 20.29
C ASP A 427 6.33 1.13 19.35
N ILE A 428 5.04 1.43 19.49
CA ILE A 428 3.99 1.03 18.52
C ILE A 428 4.28 1.58 17.11
N LEU A 429 5.04 2.69 16.99
CA LEU A 429 5.48 3.28 15.73
C LEU A 429 6.79 2.69 15.20
N GLY A 430 7.30 1.62 15.82
CA GLY A 430 8.50 0.90 15.42
C GLY A 430 8.48 0.43 13.96
N PRO A 431 7.42 -0.26 13.49
CA PRO A 431 7.30 -0.69 12.09
C PRO A 431 7.37 0.46 11.09
N LEU A 432 6.71 1.59 11.40
CA LEU A 432 6.71 2.77 10.54
C LEU A 432 8.12 3.38 10.43
N SER A 433 8.85 3.43 11.55
CA SER A 433 10.21 3.94 11.62
C SER A 433 11.19 3.03 10.87
N TYR A 434 11.02 1.71 10.98
CA TYR A 434 11.84 0.74 10.24
C TYR A 434 11.54 0.75 8.75
N LEU A 435 10.27 0.85 8.34
CA LEU A 435 9.89 1.00 6.94
C LEU A 435 10.57 2.22 6.32
N ASN A 436 10.57 3.35 7.02
CA ASN A 436 11.28 4.53 6.56
C ASN A 436 12.79 4.28 6.36
N ALA A 437 13.44 3.66 7.34
CA ALA A 437 14.87 3.34 7.25
C ALA A 437 15.17 2.35 6.10
N TYR A 438 14.31 1.33 5.95
CA TYR A 438 14.40 0.34 4.88
C TYR A 438 14.28 0.99 3.50
N LEU A 439 13.23 1.80 3.30
CA LEU A 439 13.02 2.53 2.05
C LEU A 439 14.17 3.47 1.76
N SER A 440 14.69 4.19 2.77
CA SER A 440 15.78 5.17 2.60
C SER A 440 17.12 4.55 2.22
N LYS A 441 17.42 3.32 2.67
CA LYS A 441 18.68 2.63 2.36
C LYS A 441 18.64 1.75 1.11
N GLY A 442 17.47 1.53 0.50
CA GLY A 442 17.34 0.71 -0.70
C GLY A 442 18.23 1.21 -1.85
N SER A 443 19.26 0.45 -2.21
CA SER A 443 19.97 0.66 -3.47
C SER A 443 19.08 0.23 -4.63
N SER A 444 19.13 0.94 -5.75
CA SER A 444 18.38 0.70 -7.01
C SER A 444 18.70 -0.63 -7.73
N SER A 445 19.21 -1.62 -6.98
CA SER A 445 19.54 -2.96 -7.43
C SER A 445 18.36 -3.90 -7.18
N ASN A 446 17.67 -4.32 -8.25
CA ASN A 446 16.86 -5.55 -8.47
C ASN A 446 16.21 -6.28 -7.27
N ILE A 447 15.93 -5.63 -6.15
CA ILE A 447 15.23 -6.24 -5.03
C ILE A 447 13.76 -6.06 -5.34
N ASP A 448 13.09 -7.17 -5.61
CA ASP A 448 11.64 -7.25 -5.74
C ASP A 448 10.94 -6.46 -4.63
N PHE A 449 9.69 -6.06 -4.87
CA PHE A 449 8.81 -5.64 -3.77
C PHE A 449 8.76 -6.79 -2.77
N ASP A 450 9.65 -6.73 -1.78
CA ASP A 450 9.79 -7.79 -0.81
C ASP A 450 8.53 -7.74 0.05
N GLU A 451 7.96 -8.91 0.31
CA GLU A 451 6.84 -9.14 1.20
C GLU A 451 6.99 -8.36 2.52
N LEU A 452 8.24 -8.13 2.96
CA LEU A 452 8.62 -7.22 4.03
C LEU A 452 7.98 -5.82 3.91
N SER A 453 8.09 -5.16 2.75
CA SER A 453 7.52 -3.83 2.51
C SER A 453 6.01 -3.89 2.59
N PHE A 454 5.38 -4.87 1.93
CA PHE A 454 3.93 -5.07 1.99
C PHE A 454 3.42 -5.21 3.42
N ILE A 455 4.04 -6.09 4.20
CA ILE A 455 3.60 -6.40 5.55
C ILE A 455 3.80 -5.19 6.48
N LEU A 456 4.98 -4.55 6.44
CA LEU A 456 5.26 -3.38 7.26
C LEU A 456 4.33 -2.22 6.93
N LEU A 457 3.97 -2.04 5.65
CA LEU A 457 2.97 -1.06 5.24
C LEU A 457 1.62 -1.36 5.89
N ASN A 458 1.10 -2.57 5.70
CA ASN A 458 -0.21 -2.92 6.26
C ASN A 458 -0.23 -2.80 7.79
N ILE A 459 0.81 -3.25 8.50
CA ILE A 459 0.93 -3.09 9.95
C ILE A 459 0.96 -1.61 10.36
N SER A 460 1.76 -0.79 9.67
CA SER A 460 1.95 0.63 10.05
C SER A 460 0.72 1.47 9.76
N PHE A 461 0.04 1.21 8.65
CA PHE A 461 -1.01 2.08 8.11
C PHE A 461 -2.43 1.63 8.50
N GLU A 462 -2.66 0.36 8.82
CA GLU A 462 -3.99 -0.09 9.29
C GLU A 462 -4.41 0.60 10.60
N MET A 463 -3.48 0.90 11.50
CA MET A 463 -3.80 1.67 12.73
C MET A 463 -4.23 3.12 12.46
N LEU A 464 -3.87 3.68 11.30
CA LEU A 464 -4.23 5.04 10.90
C LEU A 464 -5.56 5.11 10.14
N ARG A 465 -6.18 3.95 9.85
CA ARG A 465 -7.40 3.83 9.07
C ARG A 465 -8.67 4.10 9.88
N PHE A 466 -8.66 3.77 11.17
CA PHE A 466 -9.83 3.85 12.05
C PHE A 466 -9.81 5.14 12.87
N VAL A 467 -10.94 5.88 12.86
CA VAL A 467 -11.04 7.23 13.45
C VAL A 467 -10.71 7.23 14.95
N ASN A 468 -11.14 6.22 15.70
CA ASN A 468 -10.89 6.13 17.15
C ASN A 468 -9.40 5.89 17.46
N GLN A 469 -8.76 4.98 16.72
CA GLN A 469 -7.33 4.68 16.88
C GLN A 469 -6.47 5.88 16.45
N LEU A 470 -6.82 6.47 15.32
CA LEU A 470 -6.19 7.68 14.81
C LEU A 470 -6.28 8.83 15.82
N LYS A 471 -7.43 9.02 16.48
CA LYS A 471 -7.59 10.05 17.54
C LYS A 471 -6.56 9.85 18.64
N VAL A 472 -6.41 8.62 19.16
CA VAL A 472 -5.44 8.30 20.22
C VAL A 472 -4.01 8.54 19.73
N LEU A 473 -3.68 8.09 18.52
CA LEU A 473 -2.36 8.25 17.92
C LEU A 473 -1.98 9.72 17.70
N LEU A 474 -2.87 10.55 17.15
CA LEU A 474 -2.62 11.97 16.91
C LEU A 474 -2.61 12.80 18.19
N LEU A 475 -3.30 12.36 19.25
CA LEU A 475 -3.18 13.01 20.55
C LEU A 475 -1.82 12.75 21.19
N LYS A 476 -1.34 11.49 21.17
CA LYS A 476 -0.11 11.06 21.84
C LYS A 476 1.18 11.30 21.03
N TYR A 477 1.20 10.98 19.74
CA TYR A 477 2.41 10.91 18.91
C TYR A 477 2.31 11.62 17.54
N PRO A 478 1.70 12.82 17.42
CA PRO A 478 1.44 13.44 16.12
C PRO A 478 2.71 13.76 15.33
N GLU A 479 3.76 14.24 16.01
CA GLU A 479 5.02 14.64 15.36
C GLU A 479 5.75 13.43 14.78
N GLN A 480 5.87 12.34 15.54
CA GLN A 480 6.56 11.12 15.08
C GLN A 480 5.84 10.49 13.88
N ILE A 481 4.51 10.48 13.89
CA ILE A 481 3.71 9.97 12.77
C ILE A 481 3.97 10.83 11.54
N ILE A 482 3.74 12.14 11.63
CA ILE A 482 3.86 13.05 10.49
C ILE A 482 5.30 13.07 9.95
N SER A 483 6.31 13.18 10.83
CA SER A 483 7.71 13.15 10.43
C SER A 483 8.05 11.90 9.62
N ASN A 484 7.63 10.73 10.09
CA ASN A 484 7.89 9.47 9.40
C ASN A 484 7.16 9.39 8.05
N LEU A 485 5.93 9.90 7.94
CA LEU A 485 5.22 9.96 6.66
C LEU A 485 6.00 10.77 5.62
N TYR A 486 6.51 11.96 5.99
CA TYR A 486 7.28 12.78 5.05
C TYR A 486 8.65 12.19 4.73
N LYS A 487 9.30 11.49 5.66
CA LYS A 487 10.54 10.76 5.37
C LYS A 487 10.29 9.62 4.38
N ILE A 488 9.18 8.90 4.52
CA ILE A 488 8.75 7.89 3.54
C ILE A 488 8.48 8.55 2.18
N CYS A 489 7.73 9.66 2.14
CA CYS A 489 7.52 10.40 0.89
C CYS A 489 8.82 10.83 0.22
N PHE A 490 9.81 11.27 1.00
CA PHE A 490 11.13 11.64 0.47
C PHE A 490 11.90 10.41 -0.04
N ALA A 491 11.90 9.31 0.70
CA ALA A 491 12.51 8.06 0.26
C ALA A 491 11.87 7.53 -1.04
N LEU A 492 10.55 7.62 -1.16
CA LEU A 492 9.84 7.30 -2.40
C LEU A 492 10.22 8.26 -3.52
N PHE A 493 10.28 9.56 -3.26
CA PHE A 493 10.69 10.55 -4.24
C PHE A 493 12.05 10.21 -4.84
N THR A 494 13.04 9.88 -3.99
CA THR A 494 14.41 9.58 -4.43
C THR A 494 14.58 8.19 -5.01
N ASN A 495 13.95 7.16 -4.43
CA ASN A 495 14.24 5.76 -4.75
C ASN A 495 13.24 5.17 -5.76
N ASN A 496 12.01 5.68 -5.80
CA ASN A 496 11.06 5.39 -6.87
C ASN A 496 11.29 6.36 -8.05
N SER A 497 12.50 6.36 -8.60
CA SER A 497 12.95 7.33 -9.60
C SER A 497 13.89 6.74 -10.66
N ILE A 498 14.05 7.46 -11.75
CA ILE A 498 15.01 7.19 -12.82
C ILE A 498 16.03 8.33 -12.83
N SER A 499 17.30 7.96 -12.72
CA SER A 499 18.44 8.88 -12.82
C SER A 499 19.31 8.48 -14.03
N ILE A 500 19.58 9.43 -14.93
CA ILE A 500 20.33 9.20 -16.17
C ILE A 500 21.52 10.16 -16.20
N LYS A 501 22.74 9.61 -16.29
CA LYS A 501 23.95 10.38 -16.59
C LYS A 501 24.02 10.64 -18.09
N GLN A 502 24.34 11.87 -18.49
CA GLN A 502 24.40 12.27 -19.91
C GLN A 502 25.55 11.59 -20.68
N GLU A 503 26.61 11.14 -19.99
CA GLU A 503 27.75 10.43 -20.59
C GLU A 503 27.53 8.91 -20.71
N LEU A 504 26.79 8.43 -21.72
CA LEU A 504 26.78 7.00 -22.08
C LEU A 504 26.61 6.80 -23.60
N SER A 505 27.49 7.42 -24.38
CA SER A 505 27.65 7.14 -25.80
C SER A 505 28.70 6.05 -26.01
N GLN A 506 28.24 4.80 -26.26
CA GLN A 506 28.94 3.78 -27.07
C GLN A 506 28.15 2.46 -27.23
N ASN A 507 27.10 2.20 -26.43
CA ASN A 507 26.31 0.96 -26.54
C ASN A 507 24.79 1.14 -26.32
N LEU A 508 24.12 1.76 -27.30
CA LEU A 508 22.71 2.18 -27.20
C LEU A 508 21.74 1.05 -26.79
N ARG A 509 21.90 -0.17 -27.34
CA ARG A 509 21.00 -1.31 -27.07
C ARG A 509 21.06 -1.78 -25.62
N GLN A 510 22.26 -2.04 -25.09
CA GLN A 510 22.45 -2.47 -23.70
C GLN A 510 22.00 -1.37 -22.73
N ASN A 511 22.21 -0.10 -23.08
CA ASN A 511 21.76 1.04 -22.29
C ASN A 511 20.23 1.12 -22.24
N ILE A 512 19.55 0.91 -23.37
CA ILE A 512 18.09 0.85 -23.42
C ILE A 512 17.56 -0.31 -22.56
N GLU A 513 18.16 -1.50 -22.65
CA GLU A 513 17.75 -2.65 -21.83
C GLU A 513 17.89 -2.37 -20.33
N GLN A 514 19.00 -1.77 -19.90
CA GLN A 514 19.19 -1.38 -18.50
C GLN A 514 18.16 -0.34 -18.03
N LYS A 515 17.79 0.62 -18.89
CA LYS A 515 16.76 1.62 -18.57
C LYS A 515 15.37 0.99 -18.44
N LEU A 516 15.02 0.07 -19.34
CA LEU A 516 13.75 -0.66 -19.28
C LEU A 516 13.66 -1.59 -18.06
N VAL A 517 14.76 -2.27 -17.69
CA VAL A 517 14.83 -3.06 -16.44
C VAL A 517 14.61 -2.17 -15.22
N LYS A 518 15.20 -0.97 -15.19
CA LYS A 518 14.95 0.00 -14.10
C LYS A 518 13.48 0.41 -14.03
N ILE A 519 12.84 0.70 -15.17
CA ILE A 519 11.39 0.98 -15.21
C ILE A 519 10.58 -0.22 -14.65
N PHE A 520 10.99 -1.45 -14.96
CA PHE A 520 10.34 -2.67 -14.47
C PHE A 520 10.40 -2.81 -12.95
N VAL A 521 11.58 -2.57 -12.34
CA VAL A 521 11.75 -2.61 -10.88
C VAL A 521 10.93 -1.49 -10.21
N LEU A 522 10.73 -0.34 -10.84
CA LEU A 522 10.03 0.81 -10.24
C LEU A 522 8.49 0.66 -10.17
N ASN A 523 7.89 -0.27 -10.94
CA ASN A 523 6.48 -0.65 -10.77
C ASN A 523 6.14 -1.15 -9.36
N GLN A 524 7.14 -1.58 -8.60
CA GLN A 524 7.00 -2.23 -7.30
C GLN A 524 6.55 -1.26 -6.20
N TYR A 525 6.72 0.04 -6.40
CA TYR A 525 6.31 1.07 -5.43
C TYR A 525 4.85 1.52 -5.57
N LYS A 526 4.08 0.98 -6.52
CA LYS A 526 2.68 1.37 -6.76
C LYS A 526 1.79 1.19 -5.53
N ASP A 527 1.93 0.05 -4.86
CA ASP A 527 1.14 -0.23 -3.65
C ASP A 527 1.53 0.70 -2.50
N ILE A 528 2.83 1.04 -2.38
CA ILE A 528 3.30 2.00 -1.38
C ILE A 528 2.74 3.40 -1.65
N GLU A 529 2.85 3.86 -2.90
CA GLU A 529 2.34 5.17 -3.34
C GLU A 529 0.84 5.29 -3.06
N LYS A 530 0.07 4.24 -3.41
CA LYS A 530 -1.35 4.13 -3.13
C LYS A 530 -1.65 4.24 -1.63
N ILE A 531 -0.99 3.43 -0.81
CA ILE A 531 -1.19 3.40 0.65
C ILE A 531 -0.84 4.76 1.28
N MET A 532 0.23 5.41 0.83
CA MET A 532 0.64 6.72 1.33
C MET A 532 -0.42 7.78 1.07
N ILE A 533 -0.95 7.86 -0.16
CA ILE A 533 -2.03 8.80 -0.50
C ILE A 533 -3.27 8.54 0.36
N PHE A 534 -3.71 7.28 0.46
CA PHE A 534 -4.87 6.93 1.29
C PHE A 534 -4.63 7.21 2.78
N THR A 535 -3.39 7.17 3.25
CA THR A 535 -3.06 7.52 4.62
C THR A 535 -3.27 9.01 4.88
N PHE A 536 -2.78 9.88 3.99
CA PHE A 536 -3.06 11.31 4.13
C PHE A 536 -4.56 11.61 4.09
N VAL A 537 -5.30 10.92 3.22
CA VAL A 537 -6.78 10.99 3.18
C VAL A 537 -7.39 10.58 4.51
N ASN A 538 -7.02 9.40 5.04
CA ASN A 538 -7.57 8.87 6.29
C ASN A 538 -7.24 9.80 7.47
N ILE A 539 -6.04 10.37 7.53
CA ILE A 539 -5.66 11.29 8.60
C ILE A 539 -6.48 12.59 8.52
N CYS A 540 -6.52 13.23 7.35
CA CYS A 540 -7.22 14.51 7.20
C CYS A 540 -8.75 14.35 7.36
N GLU A 541 -9.33 13.30 6.78
CA GLU A 541 -10.76 12.98 6.94
C GLU A 541 -11.06 12.61 8.41
N GLY A 542 -10.20 11.80 9.02
CA GLY A 542 -10.32 11.40 10.42
C GLY A 542 -10.26 12.59 11.38
N LEU A 543 -9.39 13.58 11.15
CA LEU A 543 -9.35 14.82 11.92
C LEU A 543 -10.68 15.57 11.87
N LEU A 544 -11.31 15.65 10.69
CA LEU A 544 -12.63 16.28 10.54
C LEU A 544 -13.73 15.49 11.26
N LEU A 545 -13.67 14.15 11.21
CA LEU A 545 -14.65 13.27 11.87
C LEU A 545 -14.49 13.22 13.40
N ILE A 546 -13.27 13.34 13.91
CA ILE A 546 -13.01 13.50 15.34
C ILE A 546 -13.67 14.80 15.86
N ASN A 547 -13.76 15.81 14.98
CA ASN A 547 -14.40 17.10 15.25
C ASN A 547 -13.85 17.74 16.54
N ASN A 548 -12.51 17.81 16.64
CA ASN A 548 -11.80 18.43 17.75
C ASN A 548 -10.86 19.51 17.21
N GLU A 549 -11.24 20.77 17.40
CA GLU A 549 -10.50 21.93 16.87
C GLU A 549 -9.11 22.05 17.49
N GLU A 550 -8.94 21.80 18.79
CA GLU A 550 -7.63 21.86 19.46
C GLU A 550 -6.65 20.84 18.85
N LEU A 551 -7.13 19.63 18.56
CA LEU A 551 -6.32 18.61 17.90
C LEU A 551 -5.92 19.04 16.49
N ILE A 552 -6.84 19.62 15.72
CA ILE A 552 -6.54 20.15 14.37
C ILE A 552 -5.49 21.28 14.48
N GLN A 553 -5.66 22.21 15.42
CA GLN A 553 -4.71 23.31 15.66
C GLN A 553 -3.33 22.82 16.10
N LYS A 554 -3.24 21.65 16.77
CA LYS A 554 -1.97 20.99 17.12
C LYS A 554 -1.34 20.28 15.92
N VAL A 555 -2.14 19.60 15.10
CA VAL A 555 -1.67 18.66 14.06
C VAL A 555 -1.38 19.35 12.73
N LEU A 556 -2.20 20.30 12.30
CA LEU A 556 -2.03 21.00 11.03
C LEU A 556 -0.68 21.74 10.90
N PRO A 557 -0.19 22.47 11.93
CA PRO A 557 1.13 23.10 11.86
C PRO A 557 2.28 22.10 11.68
N LEU A 558 2.16 20.89 12.22
CA LEU A 558 3.17 19.83 12.03
C LEU A 558 3.19 19.35 10.58
N PHE A 559 2.02 19.14 9.96
CA PHE A 559 1.95 18.83 8.54
C PHE A 559 2.60 19.92 7.69
N VAL A 560 2.27 21.20 7.95
CA VAL A 560 2.85 22.33 7.22
C VAL A 560 4.38 22.40 7.40
N HIS A 561 4.86 22.20 8.63
CA HIS A 561 6.29 22.19 8.93
C HIS A 561 7.04 21.09 8.16
N TYR A 562 6.56 19.84 8.22
CA TYR A 562 7.22 18.74 7.52
C TYR A 562 7.01 18.76 6.00
N PHE A 563 5.91 19.34 5.50
CA PHE A 563 5.75 19.67 4.08
C PHE A 563 6.86 20.61 3.62
N TYR A 564 7.07 21.71 4.36
CA TYR A 564 8.13 22.68 4.06
C TYR A 564 9.52 22.03 4.08
N LEU A 565 9.82 21.20 5.09
CA LEU A 565 11.08 20.45 5.15
C LEU A 565 11.24 19.46 4.00
N GLY A 566 10.17 18.74 3.62
CA GLY A 566 10.17 17.80 2.51
C GLY A 566 10.45 18.47 1.16
N VAL A 567 9.90 19.67 0.93
CA VAL A 567 10.20 20.50 -0.25
C VAL A 567 11.66 20.93 -0.25
N ASN A 568 12.18 21.45 0.87
CA ASN A 568 13.57 21.88 0.96
C ASN A 568 14.56 20.73 0.74
N ASN A 569 14.31 19.56 1.35
CA ASN A 569 15.17 18.38 1.19
C ASN A 569 15.18 17.88 -0.26
N SER A 570 14.00 17.84 -0.90
CA SER A 570 13.87 17.49 -2.32
C SER A 570 14.60 18.49 -3.22
N GLN A 571 14.51 19.78 -2.93
CA GLN A 571 15.24 20.82 -3.67
C GLN A 571 16.76 20.64 -3.55
N LEU A 572 17.28 20.44 -2.33
CA LEU A 572 18.71 20.21 -2.10
C LEU A 572 19.21 18.97 -2.85
N PHE A 573 18.42 17.89 -2.82
CA PHE A 573 18.71 16.67 -3.57
C PHE A 573 18.77 16.93 -5.08
N LEU A 574 17.77 17.60 -5.66
CA LEU A 574 17.73 17.93 -7.09
C LEU A 574 18.87 18.86 -7.50
N ASN A 575 19.23 19.84 -6.67
CA ASN A 575 20.36 20.72 -6.92
C ASN A 575 21.69 19.95 -6.95
N ASN A 576 21.85 18.94 -6.10
CA ASN A 576 23.03 18.08 -6.09
C ASN A 576 23.11 17.21 -7.35
N LEU A 577 21.99 16.68 -7.84
CA LEU A 577 21.94 15.94 -9.11
C LEU A 577 22.24 16.84 -10.31
N ALA A 578 21.69 18.06 -10.32
CA ALA A 578 21.94 19.04 -11.38
C ALA A 578 23.43 19.42 -11.49
N LYS A 579 24.13 19.59 -10.35
CA LYS A 579 25.60 19.81 -10.32
C LYS A 579 26.40 18.66 -10.91
N GLN A 580 25.83 17.45 -10.94
CA GLN A 580 26.45 16.24 -11.48
C GLN A 580 25.96 15.94 -12.90
N GLU A 581 25.18 16.84 -13.51
CA GLU A 581 24.57 16.66 -14.84
C GLU A 581 23.75 15.36 -14.95
N ILE A 582 23.09 14.99 -13.84
CA ILE A 582 22.21 13.83 -13.76
C ILE A 582 20.78 14.29 -14.04
N GLU A 583 20.19 13.76 -15.11
CA GLU A 583 18.76 13.89 -15.36
C GLU A 583 17.99 12.98 -14.39
N PHE A 584 16.88 13.48 -13.85
CA PHE A 584 16.10 12.83 -12.81
C PHE A 584 14.61 12.91 -13.10
N CYS A 585 13.91 11.80 -12.92
CA CYS A 585 12.45 11.72 -12.96
C CYS A 585 11.95 10.80 -11.83
N SER A 586 10.92 11.18 -11.09
CA SER A 586 10.31 10.36 -10.04
C SER A 586 8.93 9.84 -10.46
N PHE A 587 8.61 8.61 -10.05
CA PHE A 587 7.28 8.02 -10.17
C PHE A 587 6.41 8.32 -8.94
N SER A 588 6.99 8.83 -7.85
CA SER A 588 6.25 9.14 -6.61
C SER A 588 5.91 10.62 -6.55
N ALA A 589 4.61 10.95 -6.46
CA ALA A 589 4.12 12.32 -6.29
C ALA A 589 3.76 12.65 -4.84
N THR A 590 3.74 11.65 -3.94
CA THR A 590 3.28 11.78 -2.54
C THR A 590 3.93 12.91 -1.74
N ILE A 591 5.16 13.30 -2.08
CA ILE A 591 5.90 14.37 -1.38
C ILE A 591 5.18 15.72 -1.41
N ILE A 592 4.42 16.02 -2.47
CA ILE A 592 3.61 17.26 -2.54
C ILE A 592 2.11 17.02 -2.76
N SER A 593 1.70 15.82 -3.20
CA SER A 593 0.37 15.58 -3.75
C SER A 593 -0.78 15.70 -2.73
N HIS A 594 -0.49 15.69 -1.44
CA HIS A 594 -1.49 15.83 -0.38
C HIS A 594 -1.79 17.30 0.00
N LEU A 595 -1.17 18.29 -0.66
CA LEU A 595 -1.43 19.72 -0.46
C LEU A 595 -2.94 20.08 -0.50
N PRO A 596 -3.77 19.55 -1.44
CA PRO A 596 -5.20 19.84 -1.47
C PRO A 596 -5.91 19.48 -0.16
N LEU A 597 -5.50 18.40 0.51
CA LEU A 597 -6.08 18.01 1.81
C LEU A 597 -5.72 19.02 2.89
N LEU A 598 -4.49 19.54 2.90
CA LEU A 598 -4.04 20.52 3.88
C LEU A 598 -4.77 21.87 3.73
N VAL A 599 -4.94 22.33 2.49
CA VAL A 599 -5.71 23.55 2.20
C VAL A 599 -7.16 23.36 2.61
N ALA A 600 -7.78 22.25 2.22
CA ALA A 600 -9.18 21.97 2.55
C ALA A 600 -9.40 21.81 4.07
N LEU A 601 -8.47 21.18 4.78
CA LEU A 601 -8.50 21.03 6.23
C LEU A 601 -8.38 22.37 6.97
N SER A 602 -7.50 23.27 6.50
CA SER A 602 -7.27 24.59 7.10
C SER A 602 -8.42 25.56 6.85
N GLU A 603 -8.89 25.63 5.59
CA GLU A 603 -9.74 26.73 5.13
C GLU A 603 -11.23 26.37 5.08
N ARG A 604 -11.56 25.07 4.97
CA ARG A 604 -12.95 24.57 4.99
C ARG A 604 -13.87 25.22 3.96
N LYS A 605 -13.30 25.65 2.82
CA LYS A 605 -13.97 26.38 1.73
C LYS A 605 -13.52 25.83 0.38
N MET A 606 -14.39 25.92 -0.62
CA MET A 606 -14.03 25.56 -1.98
C MET A 606 -12.83 26.38 -2.45
N PHE A 607 -11.96 25.75 -3.23
CA PHE A 607 -10.71 26.38 -3.64
C PHE A 607 -10.96 27.59 -4.53
N SER A 608 -10.28 28.67 -4.18
CA SER A 608 -10.10 29.90 -4.95
C SER A 608 -8.71 30.48 -4.65
N GLU A 609 -8.26 31.44 -5.43
CA GLU A 609 -6.99 32.14 -5.30
C GLU A 609 -6.86 32.74 -3.90
N SER A 610 -7.90 33.41 -3.43
CA SER A 610 -7.96 33.99 -2.09
C SER A 610 -7.80 32.94 -0.98
N VAL A 611 -8.52 31.82 -1.09
CA VAL A 611 -8.48 30.71 -0.11
C VAL A 611 -7.09 30.09 -0.07
N VAL A 612 -6.50 29.81 -1.24
CA VAL A 612 -5.18 29.18 -1.33
C VAL A 612 -4.08 30.12 -0.83
N LYS A 613 -4.10 31.40 -1.22
CA LYS A 613 -3.14 32.39 -0.74
C LYS A 613 -3.23 32.59 0.77
N ASN A 614 -4.45 32.64 1.32
CA ASN A 614 -4.67 32.74 2.76
C ASN A 614 -4.06 31.55 3.51
N PHE A 615 -4.21 30.32 3.00
CA PHE A 615 -3.57 29.14 3.60
C PHE A 615 -2.05 29.30 3.71
N PHE A 616 -1.38 29.69 2.62
CA PHE A 616 0.08 29.87 2.62
C PHE A 616 0.51 31.03 3.54
N ALA A 617 -0.19 32.17 3.48
CA ALA A 617 0.10 33.33 4.31
C ALA A 617 -0.06 33.02 5.81
N LYS A 618 -1.14 32.31 6.18
CA LYS A 618 -1.46 31.94 7.57
C LYS A 618 -0.46 30.93 8.16
N ASN A 619 -0.06 29.92 7.38
CA ASN A 619 0.59 28.74 7.93
C ASN A 619 2.12 28.67 7.70
N PHE A 620 2.67 29.27 6.64
CA PHE A 620 4.11 29.08 6.30
C PHE A 620 5.04 30.15 6.88
N LYS A 621 4.52 31.32 7.28
CA LYS A 621 5.28 32.42 7.92
C LYS A 621 6.66 32.67 7.28
N PHE A 622 6.68 32.96 5.97
CA PHE A 622 7.92 33.25 5.24
C PHE A 622 8.63 34.47 5.85
N LYS A 623 9.97 34.39 6.01
CA LYS A 623 10.77 35.49 6.60
C LYS A 623 10.90 36.69 5.66
N SER A 624 10.86 36.44 4.35
CA SER A 624 10.93 37.46 3.31
C SER A 624 10.15 37.03 2.07
N GLU A 625 9.84 38.00 1.20
CA GLU A 625 9.24 37.74 -0.10
C GLU A 625 10.15 36.86 -0.99
N GLN A 626 11.47 37.00 -0.85
CA GLN A 626 12.43 36.15 -1.58
C GLN A 626 12.34 34.68 -1.12
N ASP A 627 12.15 34.43 0.18
CA ASP A 627 11.97 33.07 0.70
C ASP A 627 10.68 32.45 0.17
N ARG A 628 9.59 33.23 0.09
CA ARG A 628 8.32 32.81 -0.52
C ARG A 628 8.54 32.43 -1.98
N LYS A 629 9.19 33.29 -2.76
CA LYS A 629 9.50 33.04 -4.18
C LYS A 629 10.36 31.79 -4.39
N ASN A 630 11.41 31.62 -3.57
CA ASN A 630 12.28 30.45 -3.62
C ASN A 630 11.53 29.15 -3.27
N PHE A 631 10.59 29.21 -2.33
CA PHE A 631 9.76 28.07 -1.96
C PHE A 631 8.84 27.63 -3.12
N PHE A 632 8.12 28.55 -3.77
CA PHE A 632 7.29 28.22 -4.93
C PHE A 632 8.11 27.74 -6.14
N LYS A 633 9.28 28.36 -6.38
CA LYS A 633 10.24 27.88 -7.37
C LYS A 633 10.64 26.42 -7.12
N SER A 634 10.81 26.04 -5.85
CA SER A 634 11.12 24.66 -5.45
C SER A 634 9.96 23.72 -5.67
N LEU A 635 8.73 24.13 -5.36
CA LEU A 635 7.52 23.36 -5.65
C LEU A 635 7.36 23.10 -7.16
N HIS A 636 7.56 24.13 -7.99
CA HIS A 636 7.56 23.98 -9.45
C HIS A 636 8.65 23.03 -9.93
N LEU A 637 9.87 23.17 -9.39
CA LEU A 637 10.98 22.26 -9.71
C LEU A 637 10.63 20.81 -9.36
N ILE A 638 10.09 20.53 -8.18
CA ILE A 638 9.72 19.17 -7.76
C ILE A 638 8.58 18.62 -8.62
N ALA A 639 7.50 19.38 -8.80
CA ALA A 639 6.37 18.99 -9.65
C ALA A 639 6.82 18.64 -11.08
N SER A 640 7.84 19.36 -11.57
CA SER A 640 8.42 19.14 -12.88
C SER A 640 9.24 17.85 -13.04
N LYS A 641 9.45 17.09 -11.95
CA LYS A 641 10.21 15.83 -11.99
C LYS A 641 9.30 14.61 -12.00
N PHE A 642 7.98 14.75 -11.89
CA PHE A 642 7.09 13.60 -11.89
C PHE A 642 6.73 13.10 -13.29
N ILE A 643 6.68 11.78 -13.44
CA ILE A 643 6.48 11.10 -14.73
C ILE A 643 5.08 11.32 -15.32
N ILE A 644 4.07 11.64 -14.48
CA ILE A 644 2.70 11.96 -14.92
C ILE A 644 2.69 13.15 -15.90
N MET A 645 3.62 14.10 -15.74
CA MET A 645 3.62 15.34 -16.52
C MET A 645 4.78 15.48 -17.50
N ASN A 646 5.96 14.93 -17.18
CA ASN A 646 7.16 15.69 -17.51
C ASN A 646 8.42 14.92 -17.90
N SER A 647 8.40 13.59 -17.94
CA SER A 647 9.60 12.90 -18.43
C SER A 647 9.91 13.40 -19.84
N GLU A 648 11.13 13.92 -20.03
CA GLU A 648 11.69 14.20 -21.33
C GLU A 648 12.21 12.87 -21.89
N PRO A 649 11.82 12.44 -23.11
CA PRO A 649 10.44 12.19 -23.52
C PRO A 649 9.67 11.38 -22.49
N GLY A 650 8.32 11.45 -22.55
CA GLY A 650 7.45 10.76 -21.61
C GLY A 650 8.03 9.37 -21.39
N ILE A 651 8.52 8.98 -20.22
CA ILE A 651 9.40 7.82 -20.08
C ILE A 651 8.68 6.56 -20.55
N LEU A 652 7.34 6.63 -20.55
CA LEU A 652 6.40 5.70 -21.17
C LEU A 652 6.46 5.76 -22.71
N SER A 653 6.35 6.93 -23.33
CA SER A 653 6.53 7.15 -24.78
C SER A 653 7.96 6.82 -25.25
N GLN A 654 8.98 7.20 -24.49
CA GLN A 654 10.37 6.84 -24.75
C GLN A 654 10.60 5.34 -24.53
N ALA A 655 9.97 4.73 -23.53
CA ALA A 655 9.97 3.27 -23.38
C ALA A 655 9.30 2.62 -24.59
N GLU A 656 8.16 3.12 -25.07
CA GLU A 656 7.51 2.64 -26.30
C GLU A 656 8.45 2.75 -27.51
N GLU A 657 9.16 3.86 -27.69
CA GLU A 657 10.18 4.03 -28.75
C GLU A 657 11.38 3.10 -28.57
N TRP A 658 11.90 2.98 -27.35
CA TRP A 658 13.00 2.08 -27.00
C TRP A 658 12.66 0.62 -27.32
N LEU A 659 11.41 0.21 -27.12
CA LEU A 659 10.94 -1.13 -27.48
C LEU A 659 10.94 -1.34 -29.00
N LEU A 660 10.49 -0.35 -29.76
CA LEU A 660 10.58 -0.40 -31.21
C LEU A 660 12.03 -0.56 -31.68
N ILE A 661 12.98 0.11 -31.02
CA ILE A 661 14.42 0.01 -31.31
C ILE A 661 14.99 -1.37 -30.95
N LEU A 662 14.51 -2.03 -29.88
CA LEU A 662 15.03 -3.32 -29.45
C LEU A 662 14.63 -4.50 -30.35
N ASN A 663 13.53 -4.38 -31.11
CA ASN A 663 12.99 -5.35 -32.07
C ASN A 663 13.03 -6.83 -31.58
N ASP A 664 12.66 -7.05 -30.31
CA ASP A 664 12.58 -8.36 -29.65
C ASP A 664 11.13 -8.60 -29.23
N ASN A 665 10.40 -9.43 -29.97
CA ASN A 665 8.95 -9.59 -29.83
C ASN A 665 8.51 -10.03 -28.41
N ILE A 666 9.32 -10.82 -27.71
CA ILE A 666 8.99 -11.31 -26.36
C ILE A 666 9.18 -10.20 -25.33
N LYS A 667 10.30 -9.46 -25.40
CA LYS A 667 10.53 -8.29 -24.53
C LYS A 667 9.54 -7.16 -24.84
N ASN A 668 9.14 -6.99 -26.10
CA ASN A 668 8.16 -5.98 -26.52
C ASN A 668 6.79 -6.18 -25.87
N GLN A 669 6.26 -7.40 -25.80
CA GLN A 669 4.98 -7.67 -25.14
C GLN A 669 5.04 -7.41 -23.63
N ALA A 670 6.10 -7.85 -22.94
CA ALA A 670 6.25 -7.65 -21.50
C ALA A 670 6.30 -6.17 -21.12
N VAL A 671 6.99 -5.35 -21.91
CA VAL A 671 7.08 -3.91 -21.62
C VAL A 671 5.85 -3.14 -22.09
N GLN A 672 5.17 -3.53 -23.18
CA GLN A 672 3.86 -2.97 -23.53
C GLN A 672 2.83 -3.20 -22.42
N GLN A 673 2.80 -4.40 -21.84
CA GLN A 673 1.98 -4.69 -20.66
C GLN A 673 2.38 -3.83 -19.47
N LEU A 674 3.68 -3.61 -19.24
CA LEU A 674 4.17 -2.73 -18.19
C LEU A 674 3.68 -1.29 -18.37
N VAL A 675 3.78 -0.74 -19.57
CA VAL A 675 3.35 0.64 -19.87
C VAL A 675 1.85 0.77 -19.70
N SER A 676 1.08 -0.21 -20.16
CA SER A 676 -0.37 -0.27 -19.95
C SER A 676 -0.71 -0.30 -18.44
N ASN A 677 -0.03 -1.14 -17.67
CA ASN A 677 -0.22 -1.23 -16.21
C ASN A 677 0.16 0.07 -15.48
N GLN A 678 1.14 0.82 -15.99
CA GLN A 678 1.51 2.14 -15.45
C GLN A 678 0.44 3.18 -15.79
N LYS A 679 0.00 3.25 -17.05
CA LYS A 679 -1.12 4.13 -17.47
C LYS A 679 -2.37 3.86 -16.63
N TYR A 680 -2.72 2.59 -16.43
CA TYR A 680 -3.83 2.20 -15.56
C TYR A 680 -3.64 2.70 -14.12
N PHE A 681 -2.47 2.47 -13.51
CA PHE A 681 -2.21 2.92 -12.14
C PHE A 681 -2.29 4.44 -11.97
N LEU A 682 -1.72 5.20 -12.92
CA LEU A 682 -1.65 6.66 -12.82
C LEU A 682 -3.01 7.33 -13.06
N TYR A 683 -3.75 6.88 -14.07
CA TYR A 683 -4.95 7.58 -14.54
C TYR A 683 -6.24 6.99 -13.97
N PHE A 684 -6.29 5.72 -13.56
CA PHE A 684 -7.56 5.13 -13.12
C PHE A 684 -8.06 5.78 -11.80
N PRO A 685 -9.32 6.28 -11.74
CA PRO A 685 -9.84 7.07 -10.62
C PRO A 685 -9.75 6.39 -9.25
N TYR A 686 -9.74 5.06 -9.22
CA TYR A 686 -9.60 4.29 -7.99
C TYR A 686 -8.28 4.58 -7.24
N TYR A 687 -7.18 4.82 -7.94
CA TYR A 687 -5.88 5.09 -7.32
C TYR A 687 -5.66 6.57 -6.99
N ARG A 688 -6.41 7.48 -7.63
CA ARG A 688 -6.38 8.94 -7.41
C ARG A 688 -5.01 9.62 -7.64
N ILE A 689 -4.04 8.96 -8.26
CA ILE A 689 -2.69 9.50 -8.44
C ILE A 689 -2.72 10.78 -9.29
N TYR A 690 -3.31 10.68 -10.49
CA TYR A 690 -3.54 11.82 -11.39
C TYR A 690 -4.35 12.92 -10.68
N ASP A 691 -5.41 12.56 -9.96
CA ASP A 691 -6.29 13.52 -9.28
C ASP A 691 -5.55 14.40 -8.27
N PHE A 692 -4.85 13.77 -7.32
CA PHE A 692 -4.08 14.51 -6.32
C PHE A 692 -3.00 15.36 -6.95
N PHE A 693 -2.34 14.84 -7.99
CA PHE A 693 -1.30 15.56 -8.68
C PHE A 693 -1.82 16.82 -9.42
N THR A 694 -2.84 16.67 -10.26
CA THR A 694 -3.46 17.75 -11.06
C THR A 694 -4.01 18.85 -10.16
N LEU A 695 -4.67 18.48 -9.06
CA LEU A 695 -5.18 19.46 -8.10
C LEU A 695 -4.05 20.17 -7.36
N THR A 696 -3.03 19.45 -6.92
CA THR A 696 -1.84 20.06 -6.29
C THR A 696 -1.19 21.08 -7.20
N HIS A 697 -0.99 20.73 -8.48
CA HIS A 697 -0.41 21.63 -9.47
C HIS A 697 -1.25 22.90 -9.64
N SER A 698 -2.57 22.74 -9.71
CA SER A 698 -3.53 23.85 -9.80
C SER A 698 -3.40 24.81 -8.60
N LEU A 699 -3.29 24.28 -7.38
CA LEU A 699 -3.13 25.11 -6.17
C LEU A 699 -1.78 25.82 -6.12
N ILE A 700 -0.69 25.18 -6.57
CA ILE A 700 0.63 25.83 -6.68
C ILE A 700 0.57 27.00 -7.66
N LEU A 701 -0.05 26.81 -8.83
CA LEU A 701 -0.21 27.87 -9.84
C LEU A 701 -1.04 29.05 -9.33
N LEU A 702 -2.08 28.80 -8.52
CA LEU A 702 -2.87 29.87 -7.91
C LEU A 702 -2.08 30.66 -6.86
N ALA A 703 -1.29 29.95 -6.06
CA ALA A 703 -0.55 30.53 -4.95
C ALA A 703 0.67 31.36 -5.36
N ASP A 704 1.38 30.97 -6.43
CA ASP A 704 2.61 31.64 -6.86
C ASP A 704 2.30 32.92 -7.66
N ASP A 705 2.66 34.08 -7.12
CA ASP A 705 2.50 35.38 -7.78
C ASP A 705 3.55 35.64 -8.87
N GLN A 706 4.58 34.79 -8.98
CA GLN A 706 5.61 34.98 -9.99
C GLN A 706 5.06 34.79 -11.41
N PRO A 707 5.60 35.52 -12.40
CA PRO A 707 5.23 35.28 -13.79
C PRO A 707 5.70 33.86 -14.16
N TYR A 708 4.75 32.97 -14.38
CA TYR A 708 5.05 31.56 -14.65
C TYR A 708 5.84 31.40 -15.96
N ILE A 709 5.68 32.29 -16.95
CA ILE A 709 6.44 32.29 -18.20
C ILE A 709 7.93 32.56 -17.95
N SER A 710 8.24 33.48 -17.04
CA SER A 710 9.64 33.84 -16.70
C SER A 710 10.27 32.93 -15.66
N THR A 711 9.54 31.95 -15.11
CA THR A 711 10.02 31.02 -14.09
C THR A 711 10.45 29.72 -14.77
N PRO A 712 11.75 29.46 -15.01
CA PRO A 712 12.22 28.34 -15.84
C PRO A 712 11.86 26.95 -15.29
N GLU A 713 11.55 26.86 -14.00
CA GLU A 713 11.11 25.63 -13.34
C GLU A 713 9.62 25.35 -13.53
N SER A 714 8.83 26.36 -13.90
CA SER A 714 7.40 26.18 -14.17
C SER A 714 7.20 25.31 -15.41
N LEU A 715 6.18 24.46 -15.39
CA LEU A 715 5.85 23.58 -16.51
C LEU A 715 5.55 24.37 -17.79
N ILE A 716 4.85 25.49 -17.63
CA ILE A 716 4.44 26.35 -18.74
C ILE A 716 5.67 27.02 -19.37
N SER A 717 6.62 27.51 -18.57
CA SER A 717 7.85 28.11 -19.10
C SER A 717 8.70 27.10 -19.87
N ARG A 718 8.90 25.89 -19.30
CA ARG A 718 9.69 24.85 -19.97
C ARG A 718 9.12 24.45 -21.31
N TYR A 719 7.80 24.40 -21.42
CA TYR A 719 7.11 24.16 -22.67
C TYR A 719 7.43 25.24 -23.71
N LEU A 720 7.25 26.51 -23.36
CA LEU A 720 7.49 27.63 -24.28
C LEU A 720 8.97 27.69 -24.73
N GLN A 721 9.88 27.46 -23.80
CA GLN A 721 11.33 27.39 -24.08
C GLN A 721 11.72 26.17 -24.92
N GLY A 722 11.07 25.03 -24.70
CA GLY A 722 11.30 23.79 -25.45
C GLY A 722 10.96 23.96 -26.93
N TRP A 723 9.85 24.63 -27.23
CA TRP A 723 9.50 25.02 -28.59
C TRP A 723 10.54 25.93 -29.23
N ASP A 724 10.95 27.01 -28.56
CA ASP A 724 11.92 27.97 -29.11
C ASP A 724 13.26 27.31 -29.48
N LYS A 725 13.76 26.39 -28.64
CA LYS A 725 14.97 25.59 -28.95
C LYS A 725 14.79 24.70 -30.19
N GLN A 726 13.63 24.07 -30.36
CA GLN A 726 13.36 23.20 -31.51
C GLN A 726 13.19 23.97 -32.83
N LEU A 727 12.52 25.12 -32.80
CA LEU A 727 12.36 25.97 -33.98
C LEU A 727 13.72 26.34 -34.59
N LYS A 728 14.74 26.45 -33.72
CA LYS A 728 16.14 26.74 -34.07
C LYS A 728 16.94 25.50 -34.52
N GLN A 729 16.70 24.29 -33.96
CA GLN A 729 17.56 23.11 -34.15
C GLN A 729 17.03 22.02 -35.12
N ASN A 730 15.78 22.13 -35.57
CA ASN A 730 15.23 21.47 -36.76
C ASN A 730 15.22 19.92 -36.88
N LYS A 731 15.45 19.10 -35.85
CA LYS A 731 15.31 17.62 -35.94
C LYS A 731 15.09 16.92 -34.59
N ASP A 732 13.84 16.73 -34.13
CA ASP A 732 13.50 15.62 -33.23
C ASP A 732 11.96 15.41 -33.11
N LEU A 733 11.43 14.33 -33.69
CA LEU A 733 10.00 13.92 -33.57
C LEU A 733 9.61 13.68 -32.10
N THR A 734 10.54 13.13 -31.34
CA THR A 734 10.40 12.78 -29.94
C THR A 734 10.03 14.00 -29.08
N GLN A 735 10.63 15.15 -29.38
CA GLN A 735 10.40 16.40 -28.65
C GLN A 735 9.10 17.10 -29.08
N TYR A 736 8.58 16.86 -30.29
CA TYR A 736 7.22 17.29 -30.67
C TYR A 736 6.13 16.54 -29.88
N ILE A 737 6.29 15.23 -29.68
CA ILE A 737 5.37 14.41 -28.86
C ILE A 737 5.32 14.93 -27.41
N LYS A 738 6.46 15.35 -26.84
CA LYS A 738 6.53 15.96 -25.50
C LYS A 738 5.65 17.20 -25.36
N ASN A 739 5.76 18.10 -26.33
CA ASN A 739 5.04 19.37 -26.31
C ASN A 739 3.53 19.16 -26.45
N TYR A 740 3.11 18.13 -27.20
CA TYR A 740 1.71 17.75 -27.36
C TYR A 740 1.09 17.26 -26.03
N ASP A 741 1.75 16.33 -25.34
CA ASP A 741 1.25 15.78 -24.07
C ASP A 741 1.10 16.85 -22.97
N LEU A 742 2.04 17.81 -22.93
CA LEU A 742 2.05 18.88 -21.94
C LEU A 742 0.90 19.88 -22.15
N LEU A 743 0.57 20.22 -23.40
CA LEU A 743 -0.58 21.07 -23.70
C LEU A 743 -1.91 20.41 -23.31
N ILE A 744 -2.05 19.10 -23.54
CA ILE A 744 -3.24 18.37 -23.08
C ILE A 744 -3.33 18.40 -21.56
N ASN A 745 -2.21 18.25 -20.86
CA ASN A 745 -2.19 18.34 -19.39
C ASN A 745 -2.54 19.77 -18.91
N LEU A 746 -2.16 20.81 -19.66
CA LEU A 746 -2.59 22.17 -19.40
C LEU A 746 -4.11 22.32 -19.56
N CYS A 747 -4.67 21.80 -20.66
CA CYS A 747 -6.12 21.77 -20.88
C CYS A 747 -6.83 21.02 -19.74
N GLN A 748 -6.31 19.86 -19.31
CA GLN A 748 -6.82 19.10 -18.17
C GLN A 748 -6.89 19.94 -16.89
N ASN A 749 -5.79 20.62 -16.52
CA ASN A 749 -5.78 21.50 -15.34
C ASN A 749 -6.84 22.61 -15.41
N LEU A 750 -7.14 23.10 -16.62
CA LEU A 750 -8.07 24.20 -16.84
C LEU A 750 -9.54 23.78 -16.79
N ILE A 751 -9.91 22.62 -17.32
CA ILE A 751 -11.32 22.30 -17.58
C ILE A 751 -11.79 20.93 -17.05
N ASP A 752 -10.88 20.04 -16.60
CA ASP A 752 -11.24 18.73 -16.05
C ASP A 752 -11.76 18.86 -14.61
N SER A 753 -13.07 18.77 -14.43
CA SER A 753 -13.71 18.87 -13.11
C SER A 753 -13.59 17.58 -12.28
N THR A 754 -13.29 16.43 -12.91
CA THR A 754 -13.36 15.10 -12.25
C THR A 754 -12.35 14.97 -11.11
N THR A 755 -11.23 15.69 -11.23
CA THR A 755 -10.16 15.75 -10.25
C THR A 755 -10.66 16.14 -8.86
N PHE A 756 -11.48 17.18 -8.75
CA PHE A 756 -12.03 17.64 -7.47
C PHE A 756 -12.90 16.55 -6.81
N PHE A 757 -13.80 15.92 -7.58
CA PHE A 757 -14.67 14.86 -7.09
C PHE A 757 -13.91 13.64 -6.59
N ASN A 758 -12.81 13.27 -7.27
CA ASN A 758 -12.06 12.06 -6.92
C ASN A 758 -11.16 12.27 -5.70
N VAL A 759 -10.51 13.44 -5.55
CA VAL A 759 -9.72 13.77 -4.35
C VAL A 759 -10.60 13.68 -3.10
N PHE A 760 -11.77 14.33 -3.12
CA PHE A 760 -12.71 14.39 -1.99
C PHE A 760 -13.85 13.36 -2.07
N SER A 761 -13.58 12.25 -2.75
CA SER A 761 -14.56 11.19 -2.98
C SER A 761 -15.15 10.67 -1.67
N LYS A 762 -16.48 10.72 -1.55
CA LYS A 762 -17.33 10.31 -0.41
C LYS A 762 -17.30 11.23 0.81
N CYS A 763 -16.48 12.28 0.81
CA CYS A 763 -16.29 13.16 1.98
C CYS A 763 -16.25 14.66 1.66
N HIS A 764 -16.64 15.10 0.46
CA HIS A 764 -16.66 16.51 0.08
C HIS A 764 -17.46 17.40 1.07
N ASP A 765 -18.62 16.98 1.55
CA ASP A 765 -19.38 17.72 2.58
C ASP A 765 -18.60 17.92 3.88
N LEU A 766 -17.74 16.96 4.22
CA LEU A 766 -16.92 17.08 5.43
C LEU A 766 -15.92 18.20 5.26
N TYR A 767 -15.27 18.31 4.10
CA TYR A 767 -14.27 19.34 3.83
C TYR A 767 -14.89 20.71 3.51
N PHE A 768 -16.05 20.73 2.87
CA PHE A 768 -16.67 21.95 2.33
C PHE A 768 -18.12 22.09 2.82
N PRO A 769 -18.35 22.58 4.06
CA PRO A 769 -19.70 22.73 4.64
C PRO A 769 -20.64 23.60 3.80
N GLU A 770 -20.10 24.53 3.02
CA GLU A 770 -20.85 25.40 2.11
C GLU A 770 -21.54 24.64 0.97
N LEU A 771 -21.09 23.42 0.61
CA LEU A 771 -21.78 22.59 -0.39
C LEU A 771 -23.14 22.06 0.09
N SER A 772 -23.39 22.10 1.41
CA SER A 772 -24.70 21.78 1.99
C SER A 772 -25.64 22.98 2.02
N GLN A 773 -25.18 24.17 1.63
CA GLN A 773 -25.95 25.41 1.62
C GLN A 773 -26.34 25.77 0.18
N ASN A 774 -27.58 26.20 -0.05
CA ASN A 774 -28.14 26.62 -1.36
C ASN A 774 -27.47 27.88 -1.95
N GLY A 775 -26.17 27.81 -2.18
CA GLY A 775 -25.32 28.88 -2.71
C GLY A 775 -24.75 28.56 -4.09
N GLU A 776 -23.94 29.49 -4.62
CA GLU A 776 -23.30 29.37 -5.94
C GLU A 776 -22.42 28.11 -6.05
N ASN A 777 -21.58 27.83 -5.05
CA ASN A 777 -20.68 26.67 -5.06
C ASN A 777 -21.43 25.33 -5.12
N GLN A 778 -22.57 25.21 -4.44
CA GLN A 778 -23.42 24.02 -4.55
C GLN A 778 -24.02 23.88 -5.95
N LYS A 779 -24.48 24.98 -6.55
CA LYS A 779 -25.00 24.97 -7.93
C LYS A 779 -23.92 24.53 -8.93
N ILE A 780 -22.70 25.06 -8.81
CA ILE A 780 -21.56 24.67 -9.67
C ILE A 780 -21.22 23.19 -9.48
N PHE A 781 -21.19 22.71 -8.22
CA PHE A 781 -20.95 21.31 -7.92
C PHE A 781 -22.01 20.38 -8.56
N GLN A 782 -23.29 20.71 -8.41
CA GLN A 782 -24.39 19.94 -9.00
C GLN A 782 -24.39 20.00 -10.53
N GLN A 783 -24.13 21.17 -11.12
CA GLN A 783 -24.01 21.36 -12.56
C GLN A 783 -22.98 20.40 -13.15
N ASN A 784 -21.78 20.31 -12.55
CA ASN A 784 -20.73 19.43 -13.04
C ASN A 784 -21.11 17.94 -12.92
N ILE A 785 -21.83 17.53 -11.86
CA ILE A 785 -22.37 16.16 -11.77
C ILE A 785 -23.36 15.88 -12.89
N ASN A 786 -24.29 16.81 -13.16
CA ASN A 786 -25.28 16.66 -14.22
C ASN A 786 -24.61 16.52 -15.59
N GLU A 787 -23.57 17.31 -15.87
CA GLU A 787 -22.79 17.19 -17.10
C GLU A 787 -22.09 15.82 -17.23
N ILE A 788 -21.55 15.28 -16.14
CA ILE A 788 -20.95 13.94 -16.12
C ILE A 788 -21.98 12.86 -16.48
N ILE A 789 -23.19 12.92 -15.91
CA ILE A 789 -24.28 11.97 -16.20
C ILE A 789 -24.63 11.98 -17.68
N ILE A 790 -24.78 13.16 -18.27
CA ILE A 790 -25.08 13.35 -19.69
C ILE A 790 -23.97 12.74 -20.54
N THR A 791 -22.71 13.00 -20.18
CA THR A 791 -21.55 12.43 -20.87
C THR A 791 -21.55 10.90 -20.84
N CYS A 792 -21.85 10.28 -19.69
CA CYS A 792 -21.92 8.81 -19.58
C CYS A 792 -23.05 8.21 -20.44
N ILE A 793 -24.22 8.84 -20.48
CA ILE A 793 -25.34 8.37 -21.29
C ILE A 793 -25.03 8.45 -22.79
N ASN A 794 -24.51 9.59 -23.23
CA ASN A 794 -24.28 9.84 -24.65
C ASN A 794 -23.19 8.94 -25.26
N GLN A 795 -22.29 8.36 -24.45
CA GLN A 795 -21.32 7.38 -24.93
C GLN A 795 -21.94 6.10 -25.50
N GLN A 796 -23.21 5.80 -25.22
CA GLN A 796 -23.84 4.52 -25.63
C GLN A 796 -24.69 4.62 -26.90
N ILE A 797 -24.86 5.82 -27.45
CA ILE A 797 -25.39 6.21 -28.77
C ILE A 797 -26.79 5.70 -29.16
N ASP A 798 -27.21 4.48 -28.85
CA ASP A 798 -28.53 3.92 -29.27
C ASP A 798 -29.06 2.76 -28.39
N LYS A 799 -28.47 2.52 -27.20
CA LYS A 799 -28.91 1.44 -26.31
C LYS A 799 -29.96 1.91 -25.32
N LYS A 800 -30.85 0.99 -24.90
CA LYS A 800 -31.62 1.21 -23.68
C LYS A 800 -30.64 1.29 -22.51
N ILE A 801 -30.60 2.42 -21.81
CA ILE A 801 -29.69 2.67 -20.70
C ILE A 801 -30.47 2.62 -19.39
N TYR A 802 -29.92 1.89 -18.42
CA TYR A 802 -30.39 1.84 -17.05
C TYR A 802 -29.44 2.63 -16.14
N ILE A 803 -29.89 3.00 -14.94
CA ILE A 803 -29.04 3.68 -13.93
C ILE A 803 -27.74 2.91 -13.71
N LYS A 804 -27.82 1.58 -13.61
CA LYS A 804 -26.66 0.72 -13.42
C LYS A 804 -25.61 0.88 -14.52
N ASP A 805 -26.02 1.08 -15.77
CA ASP A 805 -25.11 1.26 -16.90
C ASP A 805 -24.38 2.61 -16.78
N VAL A 806 -25.11 3.68 -16.42
CA VAL A 806 -24.52 5.00 -16.18
C VAL A 806 -23.53 4.95 -15.03
N GLU A 807 -23.89 4.27 -13.93
CA GLU A 807 -22.98 4.03 -12.81
C GLU A 807 -21.73 3.28 -13.24
N GLU A 808 -21.87 2.18 -14.00
CA GLU A 808 -20.74 1.38 -14.46
C GLU A 808 -19.79 2.17 -15.35
N ILE A 809 -20.33 2.95 -16.30
CA ILE A 809 -19.54 3.83 -17.16
C ILE A 809 -18.86 4.91 -16.33
N SER A 810 -19.57 5.53 -15.39
CA SER A 810 -19.02 6.60 -14.55
C SER A 810 -17.82 6.14 -13.70
N LYS A 811 -17.66 4.84 -13.40
CA LYS A 811 -16.48 4.30 -12.69
C LYS A 811 -15.17 4.54 -13.44
N THR A 812 -15.22 4.77 -14.75
CA THR A 812 -14.04 5.08 -15.56
C THR A 812 -13.50 6.50 -15.32
N ILE A 813 -14.32 7.40 -14.76
CA ILE A 813 -13.98 8.81 -14.52
C ILE A 813 -14.18 9.27 -13.06
N LEU A 814 -15.05 8.61 -12.30
CA LEU A 814 -15.36 8.91 -10.90
C LEU A 814 -15.14 7.68 -10.00
N ASN A 815 -14.50 7.91 -8.85
CA ASN A 815 -14.36 6.91 -7.79
C ASN A 815 -15.61 6.80 -6.87
N GLN A 816 -16.70 7.49 -7.19
CA GLN A 816 -17.95 7.54 -6.40
C GLN A 816 -19.21 7.61 -7.28
N THR A 817 -19.83 6.46 -7.55
CA THR A 817 -21.02 6.39 -8.41
C THR A 817 -22.31 6.76 -7.69
N ASN A 818 -22.36 6.72 -6.36
CA ASN A 818 -23.57 7.07 -5.59
C ASN A 818 -24.05 8.52 -5.85
N LEU A 819 -23.14 9.43 -6.20
CA LEU A 819 -23.50 10.79 -6.61
C LEU A 819 -24.37 10.79 -7.88
N ILE A 820 -24.09 9.87 -8.80
CA ILE A 820 -24.85 9.68 -10.03
C ILE A 820 -26.28 9.29 -9.70
N GLU A 821 -26.48 8.25 -8.88
CA GLU A 821 -27.81 7.79 -8.47
C GLU A 821 -28.62 8.92 -7.82
N SER A 822 -28.03 9.65 -6.87
CA SER A 822 -28.71 10.76 -6.19
C SER A 822 -29.08 11.95 -7.08
N SER A 823 -28.40 12.10 -8.22
CA SER A 823 -28.55 13.26 -9.12
C SER A 823 -29.25 12.92 -10.43
N ILE A 824 -29.46 11.64 -10.75
CA ILE A 824 -29.91 11.21 -12.08
C ILE A 824 -31.29 11.76 -12.47
N GLN A 825 -32.17 11.96 -11.49
CA GLN A 825 -33.51 12.53 -11.68
C GLN A 825 -33.50 13.97 -12.16
N GLN A 826 -32.40 14.71 -11.94
CA GLN A 826 -32.27 16.08 -12.44
C GLN A 826 -32.08 16.12 -13.96
N VAL A 827 -31.55 15.03 -14.54
CA VAL A 827 -31.18 14.95 -15.96
C VAL A 827 -32.11 14.00 -16.73
N CYS A 828 -32.63 12.98 -16.06
CA CYS A 828 -33.41 11.90 -16.66
C CYS A 828 -34.79 11.78 -16.04
N THR A 829 -35.75 11.28 -16.83
CA THR A 829 -37.04 10.75 -16.37
C THR A 829 -37.01 9.23 -16.44
N PHE A 830 -37.70 8.57 -15.51
CA PHE A 830 -37.91 7.12 -15.56
C PHE A 830 -39.18 6.82 -16.35
N GLU A 831 -39.11 5.89 -17.31
CA GLU A 831 -40.29 5.49 -18.08
C GLU A 831 -41.09 4.36 -17.43
N ASP A 832 -40.46 3.49 -16.65
CA ASP A 832 -41.11 2.31 -16.06
C ASP A 832 -41.23 2.41 -14.53
N GLN A 833 -42.38 1.99 -13.98
CA GLN A 833 -42.66 1.93 -12.55
C GLN A 833 -42.07 0.68 -11.87
N SER A 834 -40.91 0.19 -12.32
CA SER A 834 -40.28 -0.96 -11.65
C SER A 834 -39.96 -0.59 -10.20
N GLN A 835 -40.19 -1.51 -9.27
CA GLN A 835 -39.82 -1.32 -7.86
C GLN A 835 -38.29 -1.25 -7.66
N ASN A 836 -37.51 -1.74 -8.63
CA ASN A 836 -36.06 -1.69 -8.61
C ASN A 836 -35.54 -0.51 -9.45
N ILE A 837 -35.12 0.56 -8.76
CA ILE A 837 -34.57 1.79 -9.35
C ILE A 837 -33.44 1.49 -10.34
N GLN A 838 -32.57 0.52 -10.04
CA GLN A 838 -31.44 0.14 -10.89
C GLN A 838 -31.83 -0.47 -12.24
N SER A 839 -33.07 -0.98 -12.37
CA SER A 839 -33.61 -1.56 -13.60
C SER A 839 -34.56 -0.62 -14.34
N GLN A 840 -34.71 0.63 -13.88
CA GLN A 840 -35.58 1.61 -14.53
C GLN A 840 -34.91 2.16 -15.79
N TYR A 841 -35.66 2.15 -16.90
CA TYR A 841 -35.19 2.73 -18.14
C TYR A 841 -35.06 4.25 -18.00
N LEU A 842 -33.89 4.77 -18.36
CA LEU A 842 -33.58 6.18 -18.34
C LEU A 842 -33.90 6.82 -19.68
N LYS A 843 -34.66 7.90 -19.62
CA LYS A 843 -34.83 8.83 -20.73
C LYS A 843 -34.26 10.17 -20.35
N ILE A 844 -33.23 10.61 -21.09
CA ILE A 844 -32.72 11.97 -20.93
C ILE A 844 -33.86 12.96 -21.19
N GLN A 845 -34.03 13.92 -20.28
CA GLN A 845 -35.00 14.99 -20.45
C GLN A 845 -34.70 15.77 -21.74
N ASN A 846 -35.73 16.23 -22.43
CA ASN A 846 -35.59 16.85 -23.75
C ASN A 846 -34.54 17.98 -23.80
N GLY A 847 -34.38 18.75 -22.71
CA GLY A 847 -33.40 19.84 -22.62
C GLY A 847 -31.92 19.39 -22.66
N TYR A 848 -31.63 18.10 -22.45
CA TYR A 848 -30.25 17.57 -22.40
C TYR A 848 -29.92 16.61 -23.56
N LYS A 849 -30.91 16.20 -24.37
CA LYS A 849 -30.74 15.19 -25.43
C LYS A 849 -29.70 15.52 -26.49
N GLN A 850 -29.42 16.80 -26.73
CA GLN A 850 -28.47 17.27 -27.74
C GLN A 850 -27.15 17.76 -27.13
N LYS A 851 -26.99 17.69 -25.80
CA LYS A 851 -25.83 18.26 -25.10
C LYS A 851 -24.74 17.24 -24.88
N PHE A 852 -23.47 17.62 -25.03
CA PHE A 852 -22.31 16.75 -24.81
C PHE A 852 -21.25 17.51 -24.02
N TYR A 853 -20.56 16.88 -23.06
CA TYR A 853 -19.55 17.53 -22.20
C TYR A 853 -18.26 16.69 -22.11
N PHE A 854 -17.47 16.71 -23.18
CA PHE A 854 -16.23 15.92 -23.29
C PHE A 854 -15.14 16.33 -22.29
N ARG A 855 -15.24 17.52 -21.67
CA ARG A 855 -14.31 18.00 -20.65
C ARG A 855 -14.16 17.06 -19.45
N HIS A 856 -15.16 16.22 -19.20
CA HIS A 856 -15.13 15.24 -18.09
C HIS A 856 -14.49 13.90 -18.47
N LEU A 857 -14.03 13.74 -19.72
CA LEU A 857 -13.36 12.52 -20.23
C LEU A 857 -11.87 12.73 -20.52
N LEU A 858 -11.32 13.91 -20.19
CA LEU A 858 -9.96 14.30 -20.56
C LEU A 858 -8.86 13.36 -20.05
N ARG A 859 -9.13 12.66 -18.95
CA ARG A 859 -8.27 11.63 -18.36
C ARG A 859 -8.04 10.42 -19.30
N GLY A 860 -9.04 10.06 -20.11
CA GLY A 860 -9.03 8.89 -21.00
C GLY A 860 -8.52 9.19 -22.41
N LYS A 861 -7.39 9.91 -22.53
CA LYS A 861 -6.87 10.55 -23.77
C LYS A 861 -7.07 9.73 -25.06
N GLN A 862 -6.93 8.40 -25.01
CA GLN A 862 -7.01 7.51 -26.17
C GLN A 862 -8.37 7.45 -26.87
N TRP A 863 -9.46 7.94 -26.26
CA TRP A 863 -10.83 7.77 -26.78
C TRP A 863 -11.50 9.10 -27.11
N LEU A 864 -10.87 10.23 -26.79
CA LEU A 864 -11.52 11.53 -26.85
C LEU A 864 -11.75 11.99 -28.29
N GLU A 865 -10.79 11.75 -29.18
CA GLU A 865 -10.93 12.05 -30.61
C GLU A 865 -12.02 11.19 -31.26
N ASP A 866 -12.03 9.89 -30.99
CA ASP A 866 -13.06 8.95 -31.48
C ASP A 866 -14.47 9.32 -30.98
N LEU A 867 -14.59 9.75 -29.73
CA LEU A 867 -15.86 10.22 -29.14
C LEU A 867 -16.34 11.55 -29.75
N CYS A 868 -15.43 12.49 -30.00
CA CYS A 868 -15.78 13.73 -30.68
C CYS A 868 -16.17 13.48 -32.15
N ILE A 869 -15.52 12.52 -32.83
CA ILE A 869 -15.91 12.08 -34.18
C ILE A 869 -17.31 11.46 -34.14
N MET A 870 -17.57 10.50 -33.24
CA MET A 870 -18.89 9.88 -33.09
C MET A 870 -20.00 10.92 -32.83
N ALA A 871 -19.77 11.91 -31.99
CA ALA A 871 -20.77 12.98 -31.76
C ALA A 871 -20.99 13.86 -32.99
N SER A 872 -19.94 14.15 -33.76
CA SER A 872 -20.05 14.90 -35.01
C SER A 872 -20.79 14.17 -36.13
N GLU A 873 -20.80 12.83 -36.10
CA GLU A 873 -21.57 12.01 -37.04
C GLU A 873 -23.07 11.97 -36.68
N LEU A 874 -23.42 12.11 -35.40
CA LEU A 874 -24.80 12.05 -34.90
C LEU A 874 -25.57 13.37 -35.01
N ASN A 875 -24.88 14.51 -35.15
CA ASN A 875 -25.51 15.83 -35.21
C ASN A 875 -24.65 16.84 -35.99
N SER A 876 -25.30 17.78 -36.68
CA SER A 876 -24.64 18.82 -37.49
C SER A 876 -24.09 20.02 -36.71
N GLN A 877 -24.10 19.98 -35.38
CA GLN A 877 -23.65 21.09 -34.53
C GLN A 877 -22.14 21.02 -34.23
N ASN A 878 -21.52 22.19 -34.02
CA ASN A 878 -20.07 22.33 -33.79
C ASN A 878 -19.68 21.75 -32.41
N TYR A 879 -19.14 20.54 -32.37
CA TYR A 879 -18.70 19.87 -31.14
C TYR A 879 -17.24 20.18 -30.78
N SER A 880 -16.98 20.50 -29.52
CA SER A 880 -15.64 20.74 -28.99
C SER A 880 -15.37 19.97 -27.70
N ILE A 881 -14.09 19.91 -27.30
CA ILE A 881 -13.62 19.32 -26.05
C ILE A 881 -14.25 19.95 -24.78
N LEU A 882 -14.79 21.16 -24.88
CA LEU A 882 -15.37 21.89 -23.76
C LEU A 882 -16.81 21.47 -23.44
N GLY A 883 -17.52 21.03 -24.48
CA GLY A 883 -18.94 20.75 -24.47
C GLY A 883 -19.77 21.74 -25.28
N SER A 884 -21.05 21.42 -25.50
CA SER A 884 -21.96 22.11 -26.44
C SER A 884 -22.39 23.52 -26.00
N ASP A 885 -22.45 23.79 -24.70
CA ASP A 885 -22.92 25.03 -24.09
C ASP A 885 -22.02 25.45 -22.92
N PHE A 886 -20.72 25.22 -23.09
CA PHE A 886 -19.71 25.58 -22.10
C PHE A 886 -19.77 27.07 -21.77
N LYS A 887 -19.77 27.37 -20.47
CA LYS A 887 -19.62 28.73 -19.93
C LYS A 887 -18.57 28.75 -18.84
N LEU A 888 -17.82 29.83 -18.74
CA LEU A 888 -16.77 30.02 -17.73
C LEU A 888 -17.32 29.92 -16.29
N GLN A 889 -18.56 30.37 -16.05
CA GLN A 889 -19.25 30.22 -14.77
C GLN A 889 -19.50 28.76 -14.33
N ASN A 890 -19.46 27.79 -15.26
CA ASN A 890 -19.68 26.37 -14.93
C ASN A 890 -18.39 25.68 -14.44
N LEU A 891 -17.25 26.37 -14.41
CA LEU A 891 -16.00 25.89 -13.83
C LEU A 891 -15.98 26.11 -12.33
N PHE A 892 -15.23 25.27 -11.59
CA PHE A 892 -14.95 25.55 -10.19
C PHE A 892 -14.16 26.86 -10.04
N PRO A 893 -14.28 27.60 -8.93
CA PRO A 893 -13.64 28.91 -8.77
C PRO A 893 -12.12 28.87 -9.03
N TYR A 894 -11.43 27.87 -8.47
CA TYR A 894 -10.00 27.66 -8.71
C TYR A 894 -9.66 27.46 -10.20
N GLN A 895 -10.49 26.73 -10.95
CA GLN A 895 -10.27 26.50 -12.38
C GLN A 895 -10.44 27.80 -13.16
N ARG A 896 -11.51 28.56 -12.86
CA ARG A 896 -11.81 29.86 -13.48
C ARG A 896 -10.68 30.87 -13.28
N GLU A 897 -10.11 30.92 -12.08
CA GLU A 897 -9.00 31.83 -11.76
C GLU A 897 -7.68 31.40 -12.43
N ILE A 898 -7.35 30.10 -12.49
CA ILE A 898 -6.20 29.62 -13.26
C ILE A 898 -6.39 29.93 -14.75
N TYR A 899 -7.60 29.70 -15.25
CA TYR A 899 -7.97 30.00 -16.64
C TYR A 899 -7.71 31.47 -16.98
N LYS A 900 -8.22 32.38 -16.15
CA LYS A 900 -7.96 33.82 -16.28
C LYS A 900 -6.47 34.14 -16.22
N LYS A 901 -5.77 33.62 -15.20
CA LYS A 901 -4.34 33.84 -14.99
C LYS A 901 -3.48 33.45 -16.19
N LEU A 902 -3.85 32.37 -16.88
CA LEU A 902 -3.12 31.86 -18.04
C LEU A 902 -3.50 32.56 -19.34
N ILE A 903 -4.79 32.65 -19.64
CA ILE A 903 -5.29 33.11 -20.94
C ILE A 903 -5.25 34.63 -21.07
N LEU A 904 -5.40 35.39 -19.98
CA LEU A 904 -5.27 36.85 -20.00
C LEU A 904 -3.82 37.34 -20.04
N ASN A 905 -2.85 36.43 -20.14
CA ASN A 905 -1.46 36.78 -20.29
C ASN A 905 -1.10 36.98 -21.77
N GLU A 906 -0.89 38.24 -22.14
CA GLU A 906 -0.56 38.67 -23.51
C GLU A 906 0.70 37.97 -24.06
N GLU A 907 1.73 37.78 -23.22
CA GLU A 907 2.96 37.11 -23.63
C GLU A 907 2.73 35.62 -23.89
N PHE A 908 1.93 34.96 -23.05
CA PHE A 908 1.58 33.55 -23.23
C PHE A 908 0.86 33.32 -24.56
N ILE A 909 -0.24 34.05 -24.81
CA ILE A 909 -1.01 33.90 -26.05
C ILE A 909 -0.18 34.29 -27.28
N SER A 910 0.62 35.36 -27.19
CA SER A 910 1.53 35.75 -28.29
C SER A 910 2.51 34.64 -28.65
N GLN A 911 3.08 33.96 -27.65
CA GLN A 911 3.98 32.83 -27.88
C GLN A 911 3.23 31.62 -28.46
N ILE A 912 2.02 31.32 -27.99
CA ILE A 912 1.18 30.25 -28.55
C ILE A 912 0.86 30.51 -30.03
N VAL A 913 0.49 31.75 -30.39
CA VAL A 913 0.24 32.15 -31.79
C VAL A 913 1.53 32.06 -32.60
N THR A 914 2.67 32.51 -32.08
CA THR A 914 3.97 32.44 -32.77
C THR A 914 4.39 30.99 -33.03
N ILE A 915 4.21 30.11 -32.04
CA ILE A 915 4.42 28.67 -32.21
C ILE A 915 3.49 28.18 -33.31
N ASN A 916 2.18 28.46 -33.21
CA ASN A 916 1.22 28.04 -34.21
C ASN A 916 1.64 28.50 -35.61
N LEU A 917 1.98 29.76 -35.84
CA LEU A 917 2.35 30.28 -37.16
C LEU A 917 3.60 29.64 -37.78
N ASN A 918 4.37 28.85 -37.03
CA ASN A 918 5.58 28.25 -37.57
C ASN A 918 5.28 27.25 -38.71
N PRO A 919 5.89 27.42 -39.91
CA PRO A 919 5.63 26.58 -41.07
C PRO A 919 6.18 25.15 -40.94
N LYS A 920 7.06 24.89 -39.97
CA LYS A 920 7.67 23.56 -39.74
C LYS A 920 6.80 22.63 -38.91
N ILE A 921 5.74 23.13 -38.28
CA ILE A 921 4.83 22.33 -37.45
C ILE A 921 3.89 21.55 -38.37
N GLN A 922 3.94 20.22 -38.29
CA GLN A 922 3.03 19.37 -39.07
C GLN A 922 1.59 19.48 -38.55
N PRO A 923 0.57 19.30 -39.43
CA PRO A 923 -0.84 19.44 -39.05
C PRO A 923 -1.32 18.59 -37.89
N GLN A 924 -0.70 17.42 -37.72
CA GLN A 924 -0.97 16.46 -36.66
C GLN A 924 -0.72 17.05 -35.25
N PHE A 925 0.19 18.01 -35.14
CA PHE A 925 0.55 18.67 -33.88
C PHE A 925 -0.28 19.93 -33.60
N PHE A 926 -1.20 20.34 -34.49
CA PHE A 926 -2.07 21.49 -34.25
C PHE A 926 -3.15 21.22 -33.20
N SER A 927 -3.57 19.97 -33.00
CA SER A 927 -4.70 19.61 -32.11
C SER A 927 -4.63 20.30 -30.73
N ALA A 928 -3.50 20.17 -30.03
CA ALA A 928 -3.38 20.70 -28.68
C ALA A 928 -3.19 22.23 -28.62
N ILE A 929 -2.51 22.82 -29.61
CA ILE A 929 -2.37 24.30 -29.74
C ILE A 929 -3.73 24.92 -30.03
N ASN A 930 -4.50 24.28 -30.91
CA ASN A 930 -5.85 24.69 -31.26
C ASN A 930 -6.79 24.65 -30.05
N HIS A 931 -6.63 23.69 -29.13
CA HIS A 931 -7.42 23.69 -27.90
C HIS A 931 -7.17 24.94 -27.07
N ILE A 932 -5.92 25.36 -26.88
CA ILE A 932 -5.60 26.60 -26.15
C ILE A 932 -6.15 27.84 -26.87
N ILE A 933 -6.06 27.90 -28.19
CA ILE A 933 -6.66 29.00 -28.98
C ILE A 933 -8.18 28.99 -28.83
N LEU A 934 -8.82 27.82 -28.89
CA LEU A 934 -10.26 27.69 -28.68
C LEU A 934 -10.67 28.14 -27.27
N LEU A 935 -9.88 27.80 -26.24
CA LEU A 935 -10.07 28.32 -24.88
C LEU A 935 -10.01 29.86 -24.88
N ALA A 936 -8.99 30.45 -25.50
CA ALA A 936 -8.87 31.90 -25.59
C ALA A 936 -10.08 32.56 -26.28
N ILE A 937 -10.57 31.95 -27.36
CA ILE A 937 -11.81 32.39 -28.05
C ILE A 937 -13.02 32.33 -27.12
N GLN A 938 -13.20 31.23 -26.38
CA GLN A 938 -14.32 31.09 -25.44
C GLN A 938 -14.30 32.14 -24.32
N LEU A 939 -13.10 32.53 -23.87
CA LEU A 939 -12.95 33.62 -22.92
C LEU A 939 -13.34 34.96 -23.51
N ILE A 940 -12.91 35.26 -24.74
CA ILE A 940 -13.30 36.50 -25.44
C ILE A 940 -14.82 36.54 -25.65
N GLN A 941 -15.43 35.42 -26.05
CA GLN A 941 -16.88 35.33 -26.21
C GLN A 941 -17.64 35.52 -24.89
N SER A 942 -17.01 35.22 -23.75
CA SER A 942 -17.58 35.41 -22.41
C SER A 942 -17.35 36.82 -21.85
N LYS A 943 -16.73 37.75 -22.61
CA LYS A 943 -16.44 39.14 -22.18
C LYS A 943 -17.69 39.89 -21.68
N SER A 944 -18.88 39.54 -22.17
CA SER A 944 -20.16 40.15 -21.78
C SER A 944 -20.71 39.65 -20.44
N GLU A 945 -20.10 38.63 -19.82
CA GLU A 945 -20.47 38.12 -18.49
C GLU A 945 -19.83 39.00 -17.39
N PHE A 946 -20.36 40.22 -17.21
CA PHE A 946 -19.78 41.27 -16.34
C PHE A 946 -19.55 40.87 -14.87
N GLU A 947 -20.26 39.87 -14.36
CA GLU A 947 -20.05 39.36 -12.98
C GLU A 947 -18.71 38.62 -12.83
N ILE A 948 -18.08 38.22 -13.93
CA ILE A 948 -16.88 37.38 -13.93
C ILE A 948 -15.61 38.23 -14.06
N PHE A 949 -15.62 39.32 -14.83
CA PHE A 949 -14.42 40.06 -15.19
C PHE A 949 -14.39 41.48 -14.61
N SER A 950 -13.24 41.88 -14.07
CA SER A 950 -12.94 43.27 -13.74
C SER A 950 -12.66 44.11 -15.00
N GLU A 951 -12.77 45.43 -14.90
CA GLU A 951 -12.46 46.34 -16.01
C GLU A 951 -11.04 46.13 -16.58
N GLU A 952 -10.05 45.90 -15.71
CA GLU A 952 -8.67 45.62 -16.12
C GLU A 952 -8.57 44.31 -16.92
N GLU A 953 -9.30 43.27 -16.51
CA GLU A 953 -9.35 42.01 -17.24
C GLU A 953 -10.04 42.19 -18.60
N ILE A 954 -11.10 42.99 -18.69
CA ILE A 954 -11.78 43.31 -19.95
C ILE A 954 -10.82 43.97 -20.95
N THR A 955 -9.99 44.91 -20.52
CA THR A 955 -8.95 45.51 -21.38
C THR A 955 -7.91 44.49 -21.82
N LYS A 956 -7.52 43.54 -20.96
CA LYS A 956 -6.62 42.44 -21.36
C LYS A 956 -7.28 41.55 -22.42
N ILE A 957 -8.57 41.24 -22.29
CA ILE A 957 -9.32 40.46 -23.29
C ILE A 957 -9.26 41.11 -24.67
N GLU A 958 -9.44 42.42 -24.77
CA GLU A 958 -9.38 43.16 -26.05
C GLU A 958 -8.01 43.02 -26.72
N LYS A 959 -6.94 43.07 -25.94
CA LYS A 959 -5.60 42.85 -26.46
C LYS A 959 -5.40 41.41 -26.91
N ILE A 960 -5.86 40.42 -26.13
CA ILE A 960 -5.80 39.01 -26.53
C ILE A 960 -6.58 38.80 -27.84
N GLU A 961 -7.75 39.41 -27.99
CA GLU A 961 -8.54 39.38 -29.22
C GLU A 961 -7.74 39.92 -30.41
N SER A 962 -7.03 41.05 -30.24
CA SER A 962 -6.18 41.61 -31.29
C SER A 962 -5.01 40.69 -31.68
N ILE A 963 -4.44 39.94 -30.72
CA ILE A 963 -3.36 38.97 -30.97
C ILE A 963 -3.88 37.78 -31.78
N LEU A 964 -5.11 37.32 -31.49
CA LEU A 964 -5.73 36.20 -32.19
C LEU A 964 -6.24 36.58 -33.59
N LYS A 965 -6.81 37.77 -33.77
CA LYS A 965 -7.25 38.32 -35.07
C LYS A 965 -6.08 38.74 -35.98
N ASN A 966 -4.97 38.01 -35.92
CA ASN A 966 -3.82 38.18 -36.79
C ASN A 966 -4.13 37.58 -38.19
N GLU A 967 -3.96 38.38 -39.25
CA GLU A 967 -4.21 37.94 -40.63
C GLU A 967 -3.37 36.72 -41.03
N GLN A 968 -2.13 36.58 -40.54
CA GLN A 968 -1.31 35.39 -40.80
C GLN A 968 -1.92 34.12 -40.19
N LEU A 969 -2.56 34.25 -39.02
CA LEU A 969 -3.21 33.13 -38.35
C LEU A 969 -4.47 32.72 -39.12
N LYS A 970 -5.24 33.71 -39.57
CA LYS A 970 -6.42 33.51 -40.42
C LYS A 970 -6.08 32.84 -41.74
N GLU A 971 -5.08 33.34 -42.47
CA GLU A 971 -4.59 32.70 -43.70
C GLU A 971 -4.13 31.26 -43.47
N LYS A 972 -3.43 30.99 -42.36
CA LYS A 972 -2.99 29.66 -41.99
C LYS A 972 -4.17 28.68 -41.82
N TYR A 973 -5.21 29.05 -41.07
CA TYR A 973 -6.37 28.17 -40.86
C TYR A 973 -7.19 27.96 -42.14
N ILE A 974 -7.31 28.99 -43.00
CA ILE A 974 -7.93 28.85 -44.32
C ILE A 974 -7.16 27.83 -45.17
N ASN A 975 -5.83 27.96 -45.23
CA ASN A 975 -4.96 27.07 -45.99
C ASN A 975 -4.99 25.62 -45.46
N ILE A 976 -4.95 25.43 -44.14
CA ILE A 976 -5.04 24.10 -43.52
C ILE A 976 -6.40 23.45 -43.84
N ASN A 977 -7.50 24.18 -43.72
CA ASN A 977 -8.83 23.67 -44.04
C ASN A 977 -8.97 23.27 -45.52
N ASN A 978 -8.29 23.98 -46.43
CA ASN A 978 -8.24 23.64 -47.85
C ASN A 978 -7.35 22.41 -48.15
N MET A 979 -6.35 22.12 -47.32
CA MET A 979 -5.41 21.00 -47.49
C MET A 979 -5.88 19.68 -46.85
N LEU A 980 -6.73 19.74 -45.83
CA LEU A 980 -7.24 18.55 -45.14
C LEU A 980 -8.28 17.83 -46.01
N ILE A 981 -7.85 16.83 -46.77
CA ILE A 981 -8.73 15.89 -47.48
C ILE A 981 -9.52 15.08 -46.43
N PRO A 982 -10.84 14.88 -46.58
CA PRO A 982 -11.65 14.13 -45.61
C PRO A 982 -11.24 12.65 -45.60
N GLN A 983 -10.28 12.30 -44.74
CA GLN A 983 -10.04 10.95 -44.26
C GLN A 983 -10.70 10.83 -42.88
N GLN A 984 -11.42 9.75 -42.61
CA GLN A 984 -12.21 9.55 -41.37
C GLN A 984 -11.45 9.89 -40.07
N LYS A 985 -10.13 9.72 -40.03
CA LYS A 985 -9.28 10.00 -38.85
C LYS A 985 -8.92 11.47 -38.61
N MET A 986 -9.23 12.40 -39.54
CA MET A 986 -8.90 13.83 -39.39
C MET A 986 -10.12 14.74 -39.10
N ASN A 987 -11.32 14.16 -38.97
CA ASN A 987 -12.58 14.90 -38.84
C ASN A 987 -12.62 15.83 -37.60
N TYR A 988 -12.12 15.38 -36.45
CA TYR A 988 -12.09 16.19 -35.23
C TYR A 988 -11.21 17.45 -35.38
N LEU A 989 -10.00 17.30 -35.93
CA LEU A 989 -9.09 18.41 -36.17
C LEU A 989 -9.71 19.43 -37.14
N MET A 990 -10.40 18.96 -38.18
CA MET A 990 -11.13 19.81 -39.12
C MET A 990 -12.23 20.62 -38.43
N ILE A 991 -13.01 20.01 -37.52
CA ILE A 991 -14.08 20.72 -36.78
C ILE A 991 -13.49 21.83 -35.91
N VAL A 992 -12.45 21.53 -35.14
CA VAL A 992 -11.80 22.54 -34.29
C VAL A 992 -11.19 23.66 -35.14
N ASN A 993 -10.51 23.33 -36.25
CA ASN A 993 -9.98 24.31 -37.18
C ASN A 993 -11.08 25.18 -37.82
N LYS A 994 -12.23 24.57 -38.14
CA LYS A 994 -13.39 25.29 -38.68
C LYS A 994 -13.96 26.26 -37.66
N MET A 995 -14.12 25.87 -36.38
CA MET A 995 -14.58 26.76 -35.32
C MET A 995 -13.64 27.96 -35.12
N ILE A 996 -12.33 27.72 -35.10
CA ILE A 996 -11.34 28.79 -35.00
C ILE A 996 -11.41 29.70 -36.23
N SER A 997 -11.46 29.12 -37.43
CA SER A 997 -11.56 29.87 -38.68
C SER A 997 -12.84 30.69 -38.78
N GLU A 998 -13.98 30.17 -38.32
CA GLU A 998 -15.26 30.87 -38.27
C GLU A 998 -15.15 32.11 -37.39
N TYR A 999 -14.57 31.97 -36.19
CA TYR A 999 -14.34 33.09 -35.28
C TYR A 999 -13.40 34.14 -35.90
N LEU A 1000 -12.26 33.72 -36.47
CA LEU A 1000 -11.29 34.63 -37.09
C LEU A 1000 -11.85 35.39 -38.31
N ASN A 1001 -12.93 34.88 -38.92
CA ASN A 1001 -13.60 35.49 -40.07
C ASN A 1001 -14.82 36.35 -39.71
N GLN A 1002 -15.21 36.43 -38.42
CA GLN A 1002 -16.26 37.34 -37.98
C GLN A 1002 -15.80 38.79 -38.21
N LYS A 1003 -16.58 39.57 -38.97
CA LYS A 1003 -16.32 41.00 -39.17
C LYS A 1003 -16.53 41.72 -37.84
N GLU A 1004 -15.64 42.68 -37.54
CA GLU A 1004 -15.74 43.59 -36.39
C GLU A 1004 -17.08 44.32 -36.32
#